data_AF-A0A348NI79-F1
#
_entry.id   AF-A0A348NI79-F1
#
_cell.length_a   1.000
_cell.length_b   1.000
_cell.length_c   1.000
_cell.angle_alpha   90.00
_cell.angle_beta   90.00
_cell.angle_gamma   90.00
#
_symmetry.space_group_name_H-M   'P 1'
#
loop_
_entity.id
_entity.type
_entity.pdbx_description
1 polymer ?
#
loop_
_entity_poly.entity_id
_entity_poly.type
_entity_poly.pdbx_seq_one_letter_code
_entity_poly.pdbx_strand_id
1 'polypeptide(L)'
;MNRILKTLFILTLLILLIGCQKTTTTVTTVDPAAYQIANGGFETGDLTGWTVLSGTAFNRLGVTSAASFDGTVPYGKDGDYLYGVYAEQLVGTMISEPFVIGGTGYLTFRLGGCYNEALTYLSIVDAETGIEYFRFGNPLFNRTDDQTDPTGYFMENLVPYYYDLSSRMGETVILKVVDESTQNDGYVTLDDVVTYHPTMPELSAMHPAEDCKPVFADAAGTPNVLFNADFATGTLFGWTVVGETDSFRTAHLNATFRLSNRTNETAAGVLRSSAFKVGGTGLLSFRMGATKHPLLTYLSIRKVGTNVEVFRTYSDRWVEADEENTHLYYVDLDAYQGECLYVELVDNARGDWGLISFEDLDTFWESYPAMTDEVARNLLVPVETAPAYAAMRAYVNPLIATIADADERLTFQKTFYATIDGVSNRVGTWASVMEYESDGSTFIRTGDIEAMWLRDSSAQVLAYLQFMAIDPDVQGMVKGLLKKQFELIRRDPYANAFHQNGSVFERKFEVDSLTYPFWLALQYYEITGDGSIFDAFFLIALDRAVTTLENEQNHSDANYAITNSYDQNAGQNAFAPDCGLVWSGYRPSDDVTYYRYNIPQNMFAAATFEAVADLLATIGRGETLALRCDTLSSGIRQGIETYGTYDDPTYGTLWVFETDGTNADAASNTRKLLMDAANIPSLLSAPWLGFCETDDETYLNTRAFILSTDNPYYYEGTYASGIGDPHDGIGSGSNPHPDVPVPWHMAIAMQALTTENQSEIETCIGWMTDTTAGTYVMHEAFNADDPSAYSRDYFTWPCALYAHAYLTLILNIDLTD
;
A
#
# COMPACT_ATOMS: atom_id res chain seq x y z
N MET A 1 -10.31 -10.70 -19.87
CA MET A 1 -10.03 -12.14 -20.11
C MET A 1 -9.47 -12.39 -21.52
N ASN A 2 -8.20 -12.07 -21.77
CA ASN A 2 -7.35 -12.57 -22.88
C ASN A 2 -6.00 -11.82 -22.90
N ARG A 3 -5.17 -11.93 -21.85
CA ARG A 3 -3.77 -11.46 -21.87
C ARG A 3 -2.85 -11.99 -20.75
N ILE A 4 -3.26 -13.03 -19.99
CA ILE A 4 -2.45 -13.64 -18.91
C ILE A 4 -2.02 -15.08 -19.30
N LEU A 5 -1.48 -15.24 -20.51
CA LEU A 5 -0.99 -16.56 -20.96
C LEU A 5 0.24 -16.47 -21.88
N LYS A 6 1.06 -15.42 -21.73
CA LYS A 6 2.22 -15.17 -22.62
C LYS A 6 3.59 -15.02 -21.95
N THR A 7 3.71 -15.30 -20.65
CA THR A 7 5.02 -15.31 -19.96
C THR A 7 5.40 -16.71 -19.42
N LEU A 8 4.66 -17.75 -19.81
CA LEU A 8 4.93 -19.14 -19.45
C LEU A 8 5.08 -20.03 -20.70
N PHE A 9 5.89 -19.62 -21.68
CA PHE A 9 6.13 -20.42 -22.89
C PHE A 9 7.51 -20.16 -23.53
N ILE A 10 8.57 -20.12 -22.72
CA ILE A 10 9.96 -20.30 -23.19
C ILE A 10 10.69 -21.21 -22.19
N LEU A 11 10.22 -22.45 -22.01
CA LEU A 11 11.05 -23.55 -21.51
C LEU A 11 10.41 -24.93 -21.80
N THR A 12 9.89 -25.13 -23.01
CA THR A 12 9.28 -26.42 -23.40
C THR A 12 9.52 -26.71 -24.88
N LEU A 13 10.80 -26.68 -25.29
CA LEU A 13 11.20 -27.29 -26.55
C LEU A 13 12.64 -27.81 -26.50
N LEU A 14 12.89 -28.80 -25.65
CA LEU A 14 13.84 -29.86 -25.94
C LEU A 14 13.38 -31.09 -25.15
N ILE A 15 13.58 -32.27 -25.72
CA ILE A 15 13.22 -33.60 -25.18
C ILE A 15 11.82 -34.10 -25.59
N LEU A 16 11.74 -34.57 -26.84
CA LEU A 16 10.93 -35.77 -27.15
C LEU A 16 11.42 -36.41 -28.46
N LEU A 17 12.37 -37.33 -28.35
CA LEU A 17 12.70 -38.33 -29.37
C LEU A 17 13.55 -39.44 -28.70
N ILE A 18 12.89 -40.44 -28.11
CA ILE A 18 13.55 -41.72 -27.82
C ILE A 18 12.72 -42.82 -28.47
N GLY A 19 13.20 -43.22 -29.65
CA GLY A 19 12.78 -44.43 -30.34
C GLY A 19 13.41 -45.67 -29.69
N CYS A 20 12.64 -46.74 -29.67
CA CYS A 20 12.98 -48.07 -29.22
C CYS A 20 14.29 -48.58 -29.88
N GLN A 21 15.33 -48.85 -29.08
CA GLN A 21 16.48 -49.66 -29.51
C GLN A 21 16.96 -50.62 -28.42
N LYS A 22 17.45 -51.76 -28.93
CA LYS A 22 17.85 -52.99 -28.24
C LYS A 22 18.83 -52.77 -27.09
N THR A 23 18.59 -53.51 -26.02
CA THR A 23 19.48 -53.79 -24.91
C THR A 23 20.87 -54.20 -25.38
N THR A 24 21.82 -53.29 -25.18
CA THR A 24 23.25 -53.58 -25.15
C THR A 24 23.77 -52.98 -23.86
N THR A 25 24.30 -53.82 -22.98
CA THR A 25 24.81 -53.42 -21.65
C THR A 25 26.12 -52.64 -21.82
N THR A 26 26.01 -51.34 -22.10
CA THR A 26 27.11 -50.39 -21.97
C THR A 26 27.08 -49.82 -20.56
N VAL A 27 28.16 -50.01 -19.82
CA VAL A 27 28.41 -49.29 -18.55
C VAL A 27 28.45 -47.81 -18.90
N THR A 28 27.34 -47.11 -18.65
CA THR A 28 27.26 -45.65 -18.74
C THR A 28 28.16 -45.08 -17.66
N THR A 29 29.21 -44.37 -18.07
CA THR A 29 29.93 -43.44 -17.21
C THR A 29 28.91 -42.40 -16.75
N VAL A 30 28.53 -42.46 -15.48
CA VAL A 30 27.63 -41.50 -14.84
C VAL A 30 28.27 -40.12 -14.97
N ASP A 31 27.57 -39.16 -15.58
CA ASP A 31 28.03 -37.78 -15.69
C ASP A 31 27.99 -37.13 -14.29
N PRO A 32 29.14 -36.86 -13.64
CA PRO A 32 29.17 -36.33 -12.28
C PRO A 32 28.55 -34.93 -12.18
N ALA A 33 28.47 -34.19 -13.29
CA ALA A 33 28.02 -32.80 -13.31
C ALA A 33 26.55 -32.63 -12.90
N ALA A 34 25.72 -33.68 -13.01
CA ALA A 34 24.32 -33.63 -12.55
C ALA A 34 24.18 -33.72 -11.02
N TYR A 35 25.23 -34.13 -10.32
CA TYR A 35 25.20 -34.42 -8.87
C TYR A 35 26.07 -33.45 -8.06
N GLN A 36 27.11 -32.89 -8.67
CA GLN A 36 28.05 -31.97 -8.03
C GLN A 36 27.76 -30.52 -8.45
N ILE A 37 27.55 -29.62 -7.49
CA ILE A 37 27.52 -28.18 -7.79
C ILE A 37 28.91 -27.70 -8.26
N ALA A 38 28.94 -26.80 -9.23
CA ALA A 38 30.13 -26.42 -9.98
C ALA A 38 31.21 -25.73 -9.14
N ASN A 39 30.82 -25.05 -8.06
CA ASN A 39 31.70 -24.18 -7.29
C ASN A 39 31.34 -24.15 -5.80
N GLY A 40 31.23 -25.33 -5.19
CA GLY A 40 30.87 -25.46 -3.77
C GLY A 40 31.93 -24.94 -2.78
N GLY A 41 33.19 -24.84 -3.20
CA GLY A 41 34.29 -24.24 -2.43
C GLY A 41 34.68 -22.83 -2.85
N PHE A 42 33.94 -22.20 -3.77
CA PHE A 42 34.24 -20.84 -4.27
C PHE A 42 35.59 -20.68 -4.98
N GLU A 43 36.21 -21.77 -5.42
CA GLU A 43 37.54 -21.86 -6.03
C GLU A 43 37.68 -21.13 -7.37
N THR A 44 36.57 -20.76 -8.02
CA THR A 44 36.60 -19.83 -9.17
C THR A 44 36.97 -18.41 -8.74
N GLY A 45 37.01 -18.15 -7.44
CA GLY A 45 37.15 -16.81 -6.88
C GLY A 45 35.95 -15.95 -7.26
N ASP A 46 34.74 -16.49 -7.31
CA ASP A 46 33.48 -15.75 -7.44
C ASP A 46 32.28 -16.61 -7.00
N LEU A 47 31.06 -16.13 -7.23
CA LEU A 47 29.81 -16.82 -6.91
C LEU A 47 29.28 -17.67 -8.08
N THR A 48 30.11 -18.10 -9.03
CA THR A 48 29.67 -19.02 -10.10
C THR A 48 28.96 -20.22 -9.48
N GLY A 49 27.84 -20.68 -10.05
CA GLY A 49 27.04 -21.76 -9.48
C GLY A 49 26.16 -21.37 -8.28
N TRP A 50 26.20 -20.11 -7.85
CA TRP A 50 25.34 -19.54 -6.80
C TRP A 50 24.56 -18.32 -7.32
N THR A 51 23.30 -18.20 -6.91
CA THR A 51 22.42 -17.08 -7.25
C THR A 51 21.97 -16.38 -5.98
N VAL A 52 22.22 -15.07 -5.88
CA VAL A 52 21.72 -14.25 -4.77
C VAL A 52 20.24 -14.00 -4.99
N LEU A 53 19.40 -14.45 -4.06
CA LEU A 53 17.95 -14.29 -4.12
C LEU A 53 17.49 -12.96 -3.53
N SER A 54 18.10 -12.52 -2.44
CA SER A 54 17.69 -11.31 -1.73
C SER A 54 18.82 -10.73 -0.88
N GLY A 55 18.66 -9.46 -0.52
CA GLY A 55 19.57 -8.73 0.34
C GLY A 55 20.96 -8.52 -0.27
N THR A 56 21.92 -8.17 0.57
CA THR A 56 23.28 -7.81 0.16
C THR A 56 24.35 -8.57 0.93
N ALA A 57 24.00 -9.43 1.89
CA ALA A 57 24.95 -10.27 2.61
C ALA A 57 25.80 -11.10 1.65
N PHE A 58 25.18 -11.66 0.60
CA PHE A 58 25.85 -12.48 -0.40
C PHE A 58 26.23 -11.68 -1.64
N ASN A 59 27.53 -11.49 -1.87
CA ASN A 59 28.05 -10.95 -3.13
C ASN A 59 29.52 -11.33 -3.33
N ARG A 60 30.11 -10.91 -4.46
CA ARG A 60 31.50 -11.24 -4.81
C ARG A 60 32.50 -10.84 -3.72
N LEU A 61 32.29 -9.77 -2.96
CA LEU A 61 33.24 -9.29 -1.95
C LEU A 61 33.40 -10.27 -0.77
N GLY A 62 32.42 -11.14 -0.52
CA GLY A 62 32.53 -12.20 0.48
C GLY A 62 33.43 -13.37 0.06
N VAL A 63 33.68 -13.54 -1.24
CA VAL A 63 34.59 -14.59 -1.72
C VAL A 63 36.03 -14.14 -1.56
N THR A 64 36.76 -14.77 -0.65
CA THR A 64 38.09 -14.31 -0.22
C THR A 64 39.15 -15.40 -0.30
N SER A 65 40.37 -15.02 -0.67
CA SER A 65 41.55 -15.91 -0.62
C SER A 65 42.35 -15.76 0.67
N ALA A 66 41.86 -14.99 1.65
CA ALA A 66 42.52 -14.82 2.93
C ALA A 66 42.65 -16.18 3.66
N ALA A 67 43.73 -16.34 4.43
CA ALA A 67 43.92 -17.52 5.28
C ALA A 67 43.27 -17.34 6.67
N SER A 68 42.99 -16.10 7.06
CA SER A 68 42.41 -15.70 8.33
C SER A 68 41.44 -14.53 8.14
N PHE A 69 40.47 -14.38 9.05
CA PHE A 69 39.44 -13.34 8.99
C PHE A 69 40.00 -11.93 9.25
N ASP A 70 40.76 -11.77 10.33
CA ASP A 70 41.29 -10.50 10.81
C ASP A 70 42.83 -10.48 10.89
N GLY A 71 43.48 -11.49 10.32
CA GLY A 71 44.92 -11.71 10.45
C GLY A 71 45.32 -12.59 11.64
N THR A 72 44.40 -12.91 12.56
CA THR A 72 44.68 -13.75 13.73
C THR A 72 43.90 -15.06 13.72
N VAL A 73 42.59 -15.03 13.43
CA VAL A 73 41.71 -16.21 13.41
C VAL A 73 41.83 -16.95 12.07
N PRO A 74 42.43 -18.15 12.00
CA PRO A 74 42.52 -18.90 10.74
C PRO A 74 41.15 -19.43 10.33
N TYR A 75 40.78 -19.29 9.06
CA TYR A 75 39.51 -19.85 8.57
C TYR A 75 39.51 -21.38 8.57
N GLY A 76 40.65 -22.03 8.31
CA GLY A 76 40.68 -23.48 8.12
C GLY A 76 39.99 -23.94 6.82
N LYS A 77 40.02 -23.09 5.79
CA LYS A 77 39.47 -23.34 4.45
C LYS A 77 40.15 -24.52 3.74
N ASP A 78 39.44 -25.11 2.79
CA ASP A 78 39.99 -26.08 1.83
C ASP A 78 40.17 -25.38 0.48
N GLY A 79 41.36 -25.46 -0.12
CA GLY A 79 41.67 -24.77 -1.36
C GLY A 79 42.12 -23.31 -1.20
N ASP A 80 41.95 -22.52 -2.27
CA ASP A 80 42.46 -21.16 -2.39
C ASP A 80 41.43 -20.10 -1.96
N TYR A 81 40.13 -20.40 -1.99
CA TYR A 81 39.03 -19.48 -1.69
C TYR A 81 38.07 -20.05 -0.65
N LEU A 82 37.19 -19.20 -0.15
CA LEU A 82 36.00 -19.56 0.64
C LEU A 82 34.97 -18.44 0.51
N TYR A 83 33.76 -18.64 1.02
CA TYR A 83 32.87 -17.54 1.38
C TYR A 83 33.11 -17.13 2.84
N GLY A 84 33.74 -15.98 3.04
CA GLY A 84 34.10 -15.45 4.35
C GLY A 84 33.23 -14.28 4.79
N VAL A 85 33.43 -13.87 6.06
CA VAL A 85 32.80 -12.68 6.63
C VAL A 85 33.45 -11.43 6.06
N TYR A 86 32.65 -10.49 5.57
CA TYR A 86 33.16 -9.16 5.20
C TYR A 86 32.30 -8.01 5.74
N ALA A 87 31.05 -8.25 6.15
CA ALA A 87 30.19 -7.28 6.82
C ALA A 87 29.04 -7.97 7.57
N GLU A 88 29.04 -7.89 8.90
CA GLU A 88 28.05 -8.52 9.79
C GLU A 88 26.66 -7.86 9.73
N GLN A 89 26.59 -6.58 9.36
CA GLN A 89 25.34 -5.81 9.33
C GLN A 89 24.45 -6.10 8.12
N LEU A 90 24.91 -6.95 7.19
CA LEU A 90 24.20 -7.22 5.95
C LEU A 90 23.40 -8.50 6.09
N VAL A 91 22.18 -8.50 5.56
CA VAL A 91 21.31 -9.68 5.47
C VAL A 91 21.10 -10.07 4.01
N GLY A 92 20.76 -11.33 3.76
CA GLY A 92 20.43 -11.82 2.44
C GLY A 92 20.23 -13.33 2.37
N THR A 93 20.01 -13.81 1.15
CA THR A 93 19.90 -15.23 0.85
C THR A 93 20.55 -15.51 -0.50
N MET A 94 21.30 -16.59 -0.60
CA MET A 94 21.75 -17.14 -1.89
C MET A 94 21.40 -18.62 -2.01
N ILE A 95 21.26 -19.11 -3.23
CA ILE A 95 21.01 -20.51 -3.54
C ILE A 95 22.07 -21.07 -4.48
N SER A 96 22.38 -22.35 -4.37
CA SER A 96 23.17 -23.04 -5.39
C SER A 96 22.35 -23.25 -6.66
N GLU A 97 23.03 -23.61 -7.75
CA GLU A 97 22.39 -24.30 -8.85
C GLU A 97 21.78 -25.64 -8.38
N PRO A 98 20.72 -26.13 -9.06
CA PRO A 98 20.10 -27.38 -8.70
C PRO A 98 21.00 -28.58 -9.02
N PHE A 99 20.95 -29.59 -8.16
CA PHE A 99 21.65 -30.86 -8.37
C PHE A 99 20.76 -32.03 -7.99
N VAL A 100 21.01 -33.19 -8.58
CA VAL A 100 20.36 -34.45 -8.23
C VAL A 100 21.12 -35.10 -7.09
N ILE A 101 20.43 -35.57 -6.06
CA ILE A 101 21.08 -36.32 -4.99
C ILE A 101 21.53 -37.67 -5.58
N GLY A 102 22.83 -37.98 -5.51
CA GLY A 102 23.47 -39.11 -6.18
C GLY A 102 24.64 -39.73 -5.41
N GLY A 103 25.25 -40.78 -5.99
CA GLY A 103 26.46 -41.41 -5.42
C GLY A 103 26.15 -42.17 -4.13
N THR A 104 26.84 -41.82 -3.04
CA THR A 104 26.53 -42.35 -1.70
C THR A 104 25.39 -41.63 -1.00
N GLY A 105 24.96 -40.46 -1.50
CA GLY A 105 23.98 -39.59 -0.85
C GLY A 105 24.53 -38.76 0.31
N TYR A 106 25.83 -38.85 0.63
CA TYR A 106 26.43 -37.96 1.62
C TYR A 106 26.65 -36.56 1.04
N LEU A 107 26.23 -35.54 1.78
CA LEU A 107 26.64 -34.15 1.61
C LEU A 107 27.75 -33.87 2.63
N THR A 108 28.83 -33.24 2.19
CA THR A 108 29.85 -32.68 3.10
C THR A 108 30.03 -31.19 2.84
N PHE A 109 30.30 -30.43 3.89
CA PHE A 109 30.51 -28.98 3.80
C PHE A 109 31.31 -28.50 5.00
N ARG A 110 31.88 -27.31 4.93
CA ARG A 110 32.44 -26.63 6.09
C ARG A 110 31.66 -25.36 6.39
N LEU A 111 31.30 -25.18 7.65
CA LEU A 111 30.47 -24.07 8.09
C LEU A 111 31.10 -23.39 9.30
N GLY A 112 31.07 -22.07 9.31
CA GLY A 112 31.32 -21.24 10.48
C GLY A 112 30.29 -20.11 10.55
N GLY A 113 30.37 -19.32 11.61
CA GLY A 113 29.35 -18.37 12.01
C GLY A 113 28.12 -19.12 12.50
N CYS A 114 26.95 -18.69 12.04
CA CYS A 114 25.66 -19.30 12.33
C CYS A 114 25.29 -19.32 13.83
N TYR A 115 25.63 -18.27 14.59
CA TYR A 115 25.41 -18.25 16.04
C TYR A 115 23.96 -18.54 16.44
N ASN A 116 23.02 -17.88 15.77
CA ASN A 116 21.60 -18.17 15.91
C ASN A 116 21.08 -18.87 14.65
N GLU A 117 20.99 -20.19 14.71
CA GLU A 117 20.52 -21.06 13.63
C GLU A 117 19.08 -20.78 13.14
N ALA A 118 18.30 -19.99 13.88
CA ALA A 118 17.02 -19.49 13.39
C ALA A 118 17.17 -18.41 12.31
N LEU A 119 18.26 -17.64 12.35
CA LEU A 119 18.50 -16.46 11.51
C LEU A 119 19.59 -16.70 10.45
N THR A 120 20.58 -17.54 10.76
CA THR A 120 21.74 -17.79 9.91
C THR A 120 22.00 -19.27 9.78
N TYR A 121 21.86 -19.83 8.57
CA TYR A 121 21.86 -21.28 8.35
C TYR A 121 22.09 -21.69 6.88
N LEU A 122 22.41 -22.97 6.69
CA LEU A 122 22.41 -23.67 5.41
C LEU A 122 21.22 -24.63 5.35
N SER A 123 20.43 -24.60 4.29
CA SER A 123 19.29 -25.50 4.09
C SER A 123 19.37 -26.29 2.79
N ILE A 124 18.76 -27.47 2.79
CA ILE A 124 18.49 -28.27 1.59
C ILE A 124 17.02 -28.12 1.27
N VAL A 125 16.73 -27.68 0.05
CA VAL A 125 15.39 -27.35 -0.40
C VAL A 125 15.07 -28.13 -1.66
N ASP A 126 13.87 -28.68 -1.73
CA ASP A 126 13.36 -29.26 -2.96
C ASP A 126 13.31 -28.21 -4.07
N ALA A 127 13.96 -28.50 -5.21
CA ALA A 127 14.16 -27.49 -6.25
C ALA A 127 12.87 -27.10 -6.98
N GLU A 128 11.84 -27.94 -6.94
CA GLU A 128 10.56 -27.72 -7.63
C GLU A 128 9.53 -27.06 -6.71
N THR A 129 9.38 -27.58 -5.48
CA THR A 129 8.31 -27.18 -4.56
C THR A 129 8.73 -26.11 -3.55
N GLY A 130 10.04 -25.91 -3.35
CA GLY A 130 10.55 -25.00 -2.33
C GLY A 130 10.40 -25.52 -0.89
N ILE A 131 10.01 -26.78 -0.71
CA ILE A 131 9.90 -27.41 0.61
C ILE A 131 11.30 -27.58 1.20
N GLU A 132 11.49 -27.11 2.43
CA GLU A 132 12.72 -27.27 3.19
C GLU A 132 12.80 -28.69 3.75
N TYR A 133 13.79 -29.45 3.29
CA TYR A 133 14.02 -30.82 3.75
C TYR A 133 14.85 -30.86 5.01
N PHE A 134 15.93 -30.08 5.08
CA PHE A 134 16.88 -30.07 6.19
C PHE A 134 17.45 -28.67 6.37
N ARG A 135 17.77 -28.30 7.61
CA ARG A 135 18.46 -27.06 7.95
C ARG A 135 19.62 -27.34 8.90
N PHE A 136 20.74 -26.67 8.69
CA PHE A 136 21.96 -26.84 9.46
C PHE A 136 22.49 -25.48 9.93
N GLY A 137 22.69 -25.37 11.24
CA GLY A 137 23.47 -24.31 11.89
C GLY A 137 24.89 -24.78 12.22
N ASN A 138 25.57 -24.04 13.08
CA ASN A 138 26.87 -24.42 13.65
C ASN A 138 26.70 -24.84 15.12
N PRO A 139 26.36 -26.12 15.41
CA PRO A 139 26.13 -26.57 16.78
C PRO A 139 27.41 -26.58 17.64
N LEU A 140 28.58 -26.45 17.01
CA LEU A 140 29.86 -26.34 17.72
C LEU A 140 30.25 -24.89 17.99
N PHE A 141 29.43 -23.90 17.60
CA PHE A 141 29.76 -22.49 17.79
C PHE A 141 30.29 -22.24 19.20
N ASN A 142 31.49 -21.68 19.28
CA ASN A 142 32.13 -21.40 20.54
C ASN A 142 33.03 -20.16 20.43
N ARG A 143 32.68 -19.14 21.22
CA ARG A 143 33.40 -17.88 21.33
C ARG A 143 34.28 -17.91 22.57
N THR A 144 35.46 -18.51 22.47
CA THR A 144 36.47 -18.50 23.53
C THR A 144 37.38 -17.27 23.42
N ASP A 145 37.97 -16.84 24.54
CA ASP A 145 38.95 -15.74 24.54
C ASP A 145 40.23 -16.06 23.74
N ASP A 146 40.54 -17.35 23.56
CA ASP A 146 41.67 -17.81 22.73
C ASP A 146 41.23 -18.00 21.27
N GLN A 147 41.31 -16.91 20.51
CA GLN A 147 41.05 -16.85 19.06
C GLN A 147 42.02 -17.68 18.21
N THR A 148 43.06 -18.25 18.82
CA THR A 148 44.09 -19.03 18.13
C THR A 148 43.99 -20.53 18.37
N ASP A 149 43.05 -20.99 19.20
CA ASP A 149 42.82 -22.42 19.47
C ASP A 149 41.96 -23.05 18.36
N PRO A 150 42.54 -23.84 17.43
CA PRO A 150 41.80 -24.45 16.33
C PRO A 150 40.90 -25.61 16.77
N THR A 151 40.95 -26.00 18.05
CA THR A 151 40.17 -27.10 18.62
C THR A 151 39.05 -26.64 19.54
N GLY A 152 39.02 -25.35 19.88
CA GLY A 152 38.10 -24.77 20.85
C GLY A 152 37.37 -23.54 20.36
N TYR A 153 37.95 -22.76 19.45
CA TYR A 153 37.29 -21.62 18.82
C TYR A 153 36.51 -22.12 17.60
N PHE A 154 35.22 -21.82 17.47
CA PHE A 154 34.35 -22.28 16.36
C PHE A 154 33.40 -21.16 15.89
N MET A 155 33.93 -19.94 15.80
CA MET A 155 33.20 -18.75 15.38
C MET A 155 33.36 -18.56 13.87
N GLU A 156 34.40 -17.88 13.37
CA GLU A 156 34.61 -17.69 11.92
C GLU A 156 35.27 -18.89 11.24
N ASN A 157 36.00 -19.69 12.01
CA ASN A 157 36.69 -20.84 11.51
C ASN A 157 35.72 -21.96 11.13
N LEU A 158 36.04 -22.58 10.01
CA LEU A 158 35.21 -23.53 9.30
C LEU A 158 35.29 -24.91 9.95
N VAL A 159 34.16 -25.39 10.44
CA VAL A 159 34.00 -26.73 11.00
C VAL A 159 33.52 -27.68 9.91
N PRO A 160 34.18 -28.85 9.70
CA PRO A 160 33.76 -29.83 8.72
C PRO A 160 32.55 -30.63 9.18
N TYR A 161 31.49 -30.62 8.38
CA TYR A 161 30.23 -31.32 8.62
C TYR A 161 29.88 -32.31 7.52
N TYR A 162 29.05 -33.30 7.86
CA TYR A 162 28.43 -34.20 6.91
C TYR A 162 26.97 -34.51 7.24
N TYR A 163 26.16 -34.82 6.22
CA TYR A 163 24.79 -35.28 6.38
C TYR A 163 24.44 -36.38 5.37
N ASP A 164 23.60 -37.34 5.76
CA ASP A 164 23.18 -38.46 4.92
C ASP A 164 21.82 -38.16 4.26
N LEU A 165 21.84 -37.91 2.95
CA LEU A 165 20.66 -37.65 2.12
C LEU A 165 20.17 -38.89 1.37
N SER A 166 20.65 -40.10 1.71
CA SER A 166 20.26 -41.34 1.03
C SER A 166 18.75 -41.60 1.04
N SER A 167 18.03 -41.06 2.01
CA SER A 167 16.55 -41.11 2.08
C SER A 167 15.84 -40.36 0.94
N ARG A 168 16.55 -39.48 0.23
CA ARG A 168 16.06 -38.57 -0.83
C ARG A 168 16.73 -38.82 -2.18
N MET A 169 17.31 -40.00 -2.37
CA MET A 169 18.12 -40.33 -3.54
C MET A 169 17.37 -40.17 -4.86
N GLY A 170 17.96 -39.45 -5.82
CA GLY A 170 17.37 -39.17 -7.13
C GLY A 170 16.46 -37.94 -7.17
N GLU A 171 16.15 -37.31 -6.04
CA GLU A 171 15.44 -36.03 -6.00
C GLU A 171 16.36 -34.88 -6.44
N THR A 172 15.77 -33.82 -7.03
CA THR A 172 16.51 -32.61 -7.43
C THR A 172 16.33 -31.55 -6.36
N VAL A 173 17.43 -31.06 -5.81
CA VAL A 173 17.44 -30.11 -4.70
C VAL A 173 18.39 -28.94 -4.97
N ILE A 174 18.25 -27.89 -4.18
CA ILE A 174 19.18 -26.76 -4.10
C ILE A 174 19.70 -26.64 -2.66
N LEU A 175 20.89 -26.07 -2.52
CA LEU A 175 21.34 -25.54 -1.24
C LEU A 175 20.91 -24.08 -1.13
N LYS A 176 20.40 -23.67 0.03
CA LYS A 176 20.01 -22.30 0.34
C LYS A 176 20.81 -21.82 1.54
N VAL A 177 21.57 -20.75 1.39
CA VAL A 177 22.33 -20.10 2.47
C VAL A 177 21.58 -18.84 2.87
N VAL A 178 21.24 -18.72 4.15
CA VAL A 178 20.44 -17.64 4.70
C VAL A 178 21.23 -16.89 5.75
N ASP A 179 21.18 -15.57 5.67
CA ASP A 179 21.72 -14.64 6.64
C ASP A 179 20.67 -13.56 6.93
N GLU A 180 19.95 -13.67 8.05
CA GLU A 180 18.91 -12.72 8.47
C GLU A 180 19.29 -11.94 9.72
N SER A 181 20.55 -12.02 10.17
CA SER A 181 21.01 -11.33 11.35
C SER A 181 21.90 -10.14 10.97
N THR A 182 21.82 -9.07 11.76
CA THR A 182 22.64 -7.85 11.53
C THR A 182 23.70 -7.65 12.60
N GLN A 183 23.76 -8.54 13.61
CA GLN A 183 24.64 -8.48 14.78
C GLN A 183 24.88 -9.88 15.38
N ASN A 184 25.62 -9.94 16.49
CA ASN A 184 25.82 -11.12 17.34
C ASN A 184 26.46 -12.33 16.65
N ASP A 185 27.42 -12.11 15.75
CA ASP A 185 28.08 -13.15 14.95
C ASP A 185 27.08 -13.97 14.12
N GLY A 186 25.92 -13.40 13.85
CA GLY A 186 24.91 -13.97 12.97
C GLY A 186 25.26 -13.68 11.53
N TYR A 187 26.38 -14.22 11.06
CA TYR A 187 26.74 -14.29 9.65
C TYR A 187 27.07 -15.74 9.28
N VAL A 188 27.26 -16.02 7.99
CA VAL A 188 27.65 -17.35 7.51
C VAL A 188 29.04 -17.32 6.87
N THR A 189 29.94 -18.22 7.30
CA THR A 189 31.11 -18.62 6.52
C THR A 189 30.93 -20.03 5.98
N LEU A 190 31.24 -20.22 4.69
CA LEU A 190 30.94 -21.46 3.99
C LEU A 190 32.06 -21.83 3.04
N ASP A 191 32.39 -23.11 3.01
CA ASP A 191 33.42 -23.65 2.14
C ASP A 191 33.24 -25.16 1.90
N ASP A 192 34.00 -25.73 0.96
CA ASP A 192 34.17 -27.17 0.72
C ASP A 192 32.83 -27.94 0.61
N VAL A 193 31.85 -27.33 -0.07
CA VAL A 193 30.53 -27.94 -0.26
C VAL A 193 30.61 -29.00 -1.37
N VAL A 194 30.62 -30.28 -0.97
CA VAL A 194 30.67 -31.43 -1.87
C VAL A 194 29.34 -32.18 -1.80
N THR A 195 28.57 -32.11 -2.89
CA THR A 195 27.23 -32.69 -3.01
C THR A 195 27.24 -34.08 -3.65
N TYR A 196 28.38 -34.52 -4.19
CA TYR A 196 28.53 -35.84 -4.80
C TYR A 196 29.79 -36.58 -4.36
N HIS A 197 29.59 -37.68 -3.65
CA HIS A 197 30.64 -38.63 -3.32
C HIS A 197 30.38 -39.97 -4.04
N PRO A 198 31.23 -40.40 -5.00
CA PRO A 198 31.04 -41.66 -5.72
C PRO A 198 31.33 -42.90 -4.84
N THR A 199 32.08 -42.72 -3.75
CA THR A 199 32.39 -43.72 -2.73
C THR A 199 32.24 -43.09 -1.35
N MET A 200 32.20 -43.90 -0.29
CA MET A 200 32.03 -43.41 1.08
C MET A 200 33.11 -42.35 1.42
N PRO A 201 32.74 -41.13 1.83
CA PRO A 201 33.70 -40.11 2.25
C PRO A 201 34.36 -40.49 3.58
N GLU A 202 35.54 -39.92 3.84
CA GLU A 202 36.27 -40.09 5.10
C GLU A 202 35.67 -39.19 6.19
N LEU A 203 34.81 -39.77 7.04
CA LEU A 203 34.04 -39.02 8.04
C LEU A 203 34.74 -38.85 9.39
N SER A 204 35.90 -39.49 9.62
CA SER A 204 36.52 -39.54 10.96
C SER A 204 36.99 -38.19 11.51
N ALA A 205 37.17 -37.19 10.65
CA ALA A 205 37.57 -35.83 11.00
C ALA A 205 36.44 -34.81 10.84
N MET A 206 35.21 -35.28 10.61
CA MET A 206 34.03 -34.45 10.38
C MET A 206 32.99 -34.68 11.47
N HIS A 207 32.08 -33.73 11.63
CA HIS A 207 30.99 -33.80 12.58
C HIS A 207 29.66 -34.10 11.85
N PRO A 208 28.77 -34.92 12.41
CA PRO A 208 27.42 -35.04 11.86
C PRO A 208 26.71 -33.69 11.99
N ALA A 209 26.13 -33.19 10.90
CA ALA A 209 25.25 -32.03 10.95
C ALA A 209 23.93 -32.43 11.62
N GLU A 210 23.39 -31.55 12.46
CA GLU A 210 22.10 -31.74 13.11
C GLU A 210 21.02 -30.98 12.33
N ASP A 211 19.91 -31.65 12.02
CA ASP A 211 18.77 -30.99 11.38
C ASP A 211 18.03 -30.14 12.42
N CYS A 212 18.16 -28.81 12.30
CA CYS A 212 17.54 -27.82 13.20
C CYS A 212 16.31 -27.14 12.58
N LYS A 213 15.76 -27.68 11.48
CA LYS A 213 14.60 -27.07 10.83
C LYS A 213 13.37 -27.05 11.73
N PRO A 214 12.46 -26.07 11.59
CA PRO A 214 11.17 -26.10 12.26
C PRO A 214 10.36 -27.36 11.90
N VAL A 215 9.82 -28.06 12.90
CA VAL A 215 8.95 -29.23 12.70
C VAL A 215 7.55 -28.92 13.20
N PHE A 216 6.57 -29.06 12.31
CA PHE A 216 5.16 -28.87 12.60
C PHE A 216 4.40 -30.17 12.34
N ALA A 217 3.40 -30.49 13.16
CA ALA A 217 2.51 -31.63 12.92
C ALA A 217 1.64 -31.38 11.65
N ASP A 218 1.20 -32.47 11.00
CA ASP A 218 0.50 -32.49 9.70
C ASP A 218 -0.56 -31.38 9.52
N ALA A 219 -0.50 -30.71 8.37
CA ALA A 219 -1.36 -29.61 7.93
C ALA A 219 -2.85 -29.97 7.88
N ALA A 220 -3.20 -31.26 7.75
CA ALA A 220 -4.59 -31.70 7.74
C ALA A 220 -5.33 -31.48 9.08
N GLY A 221 -4.60 -31.26 10.19
CA GLY A 221 -5.15 -31.03 11.52
C GLY A 221 -4.83 -29.67 12.14
N THR A 222 -4.19 -28.75 11.40
CA THR A 222 -3.79 -27.43 11.93
C THR A 222 -5.03 -26.56 12.20
N PRO A 223 -5.23 -26.07 13.43
CA PRO A 223 -6.38 -25.24 13.77
C PRO A 223 -6.23 -23.83 13.19
N ASN A 224 -7.36 -23.12 13.04
CA ASN A 224 -7.34 -21.70 12.70
C ASN A 224 -6.90 -20.83 13.89
N VAL A 225 -7.33 -21.20 15.09
CA VAL A 225 -6.93 -20.55 16.35
C VAL A 225 -5.64 -21.19 16.83
N LEU A 226 -4.59 -20.39 16.92
CA LEU A 226 -3.30 -20.78 17.46
C LEU A 226 -3.41 -21.21 18.93
N PHE A 227 -2.82 -22.36 19.26
CA PHE A 227 -2.81 -22.85 20.64
C PHE A 227 -1.93 -21.99 21.55
N ASN A 228 -2.47 -21.59 22.71
CA ASN A 228 -1.78 -20.76 23.72
C ASN A 228 -1.18 -19.46 23.13
N ALA A 229 -1.90 -18.84 22.19
CA ALA A 229 -1.47 -17.63 21.49
C ALA A 229 -1.32 -16.42 22.42
N ASP A 230 -2.18 -16.33 23.43
CA ASP A 230 -2.22 -15.28 24.46
C ASP A 230 -1.46 -15.65 25.75
N PHE A 231 -0.75 -16.77 25.74
CA PHE A 231 -0.06 -17.35 26.91
C PHE A 231 -0.97 -17.64 28.12
N ALA A 232 -2.28 -17.79 27.94
CA ALA A 232 -3.23 -18.01 29.04
C ALA A 232 -2.97 -19.27 29.88
N THR A 233 -2.16 -20.22 29.39
CA THR A 233 -1.71 -21.36 30.22
C THR A 233 -0.75 -20.96 31.35
N GLY A 234 -0.25 -19.71 31.35
CA GLY A 234 0.79 -19.25 32.25
C GLY A 234 2.16 -19.90 31.98
N THR A 235 2.34 -20.49 30.80
CA THR A 235 3.57 -21.17 30.36
C THR A 235 3.83 -20.89 28.88
N LEU A 236 5.04 -21.18 28.41
CA LEU A 236 5.37 -21.18 26.98
C LEU A 236 4.98 -22.50 26.28
N PHE A 237 4.11 -23.33 26.86
CA PHE A 237 3.69 -24.57 26.24
C PHE A 237 3.01 -24.30 24.87
N GLY A 238 3.44 -25.00 23.82
CA GLY A 238 3.01 -24.72 22.45
C GLY A 238 3.88 -23.71 21.69
N TRP A 239 4.87 -23.12 22.37
CA TRP A 239 5.93 -22.30 21.78
C TRP A 239 7.30 -22.99 21.93
N THR A 240 8.21 -22.72 21.01
CA THR A 240 9.57 -23.28 20.99
C THR A 240 10.58 -22.14 21.07
N VAL A 241 11.54 -22.24 22.00
CA VAL A 241 12.65 -21.29 22.14
C VAL A 241 13.83 -21.80 21.32
N VAL A 242 14.40 -20.94 20.48
CA VAL A 242 15.56 -21.22 19.62
C VAL A 242 16.63 -20.16 19.87
N GLY A 243 17.91 -20.54 19.84
CA GLY A 243 19.03 -19.65 20.15
C GLY A 243 19.50 -19.80 21.59
N GLU A 244 19.87 -18.70 22.25
CA GLU A 244 20.45 -18.76 23.59
C GLU A 244 19.49 -19.32 24.63
N THR A 245 20.07 -20.04 25.59
CA THR A 245 19.35 -20.55 26.76
C THR A 245 18.71 -19.39 27.51
N ASP A 246 17.45 -19.54 27.90
CA ASP A 246 16.67 -18.54 28.66
C ASP A 246 16.42 -17.19 27.95
N SER A 247 16.66 -17.08 26.64
CA SER A 247 16.22 -15.91 25.82
C SER A 247 14.73 -15.64 25.98
N PHE A 248 13.92 -16.71 26.03
CA PHE A 248 12.53 -16.69 26.46
C PHE A 248 12.26 -17.79 27.50
N ARG A 249 11.50 -17.48 28.56
CA ARG A 249 11.15 -18.42 29.63
C ARG A 249 9.80 -18.08 30.25
N THR A 250 9.15 -19.04 30.89
CA THR A 250 7.86 -18.85 31.57
C THR A 250 7.86 -17.68 32.57
N ALA A 251 8.99 -17.42 33.24
CA ALA A 251 9.13 -16.30 34.18
C ALA A 251 9.06 -14.90 33.51
N HIS A 252 9.08 -14.82 32.18
CA HIS A 252 8.86 -13.60 31.42
C HIS A 252 7.37 -13.25 31.30
N LEU A 253 6.46 -14.15 31.68
CA LEU A 253 5.03 -13.87 31.73
C LEU A 253 4.67 -13.17 33.04
N ASN A 254 4.01 -12.02 32.95
CA ASN A 254 3.48 -11.33 34.12
C ASN A 254 2.12 -11.93 34.57
N ALA A 255 1.49 -11.32 35.58
CA ALA A 255 0.20 -11.78 36.12
C ALA A 255 -0.99 -11.66 35.13
N THR A 256 -0.84 -10.90 34.04
CA THR A 256 -1.83 -10.76 32.96
C THR A 256 -1.43 -11.55 31.72
N PHE A 257 -0.45 -12.45 31.82
CA PHE A 257 0.10 -13.26 30.72
C PHE A 257 0.80 -12.47 29.62
N ARG A 258 1.12 -11.20 29.85
CA ARG A 258 2.00 -10.44 28.96
C ARG A 258 3.41 -11.02 29.02
N LEU A 259 3.96 -11.36 27.86
CA LEU A 259 5.36 -11.71 27.71
C LEU A 259 6.21 -10.44 27.74
N SER A 260 7.24 -10.42 28.58
CA SER A 260 8.33 -9.43 28.54
C SER A 260 9.64 -10.09 28.91
N ASN A 261 10.57 -10.15 27.96
CA ASN A 261 11.89 -10.73 28.18
C ASN A 261 12.89 -9.74 28.81
N ARG A 262 12.43 -8.59 29.32
CA ARG A 262 13.26 -7.57 29.98
C ARG A 262 14.20 -8.12 31.05
N THR A 263 13.79 -9.11 31.83
CA THR A 263 14.63 -9.71 32.88
C THR A 263 15.86 -10.45 32.36
N ASN A 264 15.96 -10.65 31.04
CA ASN A 264 17.07 -11.30 30.36
C ASN A 264 17.37 -10.65 28.99
N GLU A 265 17.19 -9.33 28.86
CA GLU A 265 17.32 -8.57 27.60
C GLU A 265 18.71 -8.60 26.94
N THR A 266 19.70 -9.22 27.59
CA THR A 266 21.04 -9.43 27.01
C THR A 266 21.15 -10.72 26.20
N ALA A 267 20.14 -11.58 26.29
CA ALA A 267 20.12 -12.89 25.63
C ALA A 267 19.37 -12.83 24.30
N ALA A 268 19.98 -13.37 23.25
CA ALA A 268 19.42 -13.37 21.90
C ALA A 268 18.74 -14.72 21.57
N GLY A 269 17.54 -14.69 21.00
CA GLY A 269 16.82 -15.88 20.59
C GLY A 269 15.53 -15.60 19.84
N VAL A 270 14.83 -16.68 19.50
CA VAL A 270 13.54 -16.65 18.81
C VAL A 270 12.53 -17.45 19.60
N LEU A 271 11.35 -16.88 19.84
CA LEU A 271 10.19 -17.60 20.35
C LEU A 271 9.23 -17.90 19.19
N ARG A 272 9.17 -19.17 18.80
CA ARG A 272 8.39 -19.66 17.66
C ARG A 272 7.08 -20.29 18.10
N SER A 273 5.97 -19.92 17.47
CA SER A 273 4.66 -20.49 17.74
C SER A 273 4.50 -21.88 17.14
N SER A 274 3.45 -22.60 17.56
CA SER A 274 2.89 -23.69 16.76
C SER A 274 2.30 -23.15 15.44
N ALA A 275 1.94 -24.04 14.51
CA ALA A 275 1.30 -23.64 13.25
C ALA A 275 -0.18 -23.29 13.45
N PHE A 276 -0.69 -22.35 12.67
CA PHE A 276 -2.10 -22.04 12.51
C PHE A 276 -2.47 -22.01 11.02
N LYS A 277 -3.74 -22.28 10.71
CA LYS A 277 -4.27 -22.23 9.34
C LYS A 277 -5.03 -20.93 9.12
N VAL A 278 -4.67 -20.18 8.09
CA VAL A 278 -5.39 -18.94 7.74
C VAL A 278 -6.82 -19.29 7.33
N GLY A 279 -7.79 -18.60 7.93
CA GLY A 279 -9.21 -18.75 7.66
C GLY A 279 -9.99 -17.54 8.17
N GLY A 280 -11.32 -17.60 8.09
CA GLY A 280 -12.18 -16.49 8.49
C GLY A 280 -11.95 -15.31 7.56
N THR A 281 -11.81 -14.11 8.13
CA THR A 281 -11.50 -12.89 7.35
C THR A 281 -10.06 -12.80 6.85
N GLY A 282 -9.18 -13.71 7.27
CA GLY A 282 -7.75 -13.63 6.97
C GLY A 282 -6.99 -12.60 7.82
N LEU A 283 -7.64 -11.90 8.75
CA LEU A 283 -6.95 -11.03 9.69
C LEU A 283 -6.26 -11.81 10.81
N LEU A 284 -5.09 -11.32 11.18
CA LEU A 284 -4.37 -11.66 12.42
C LEU A 284 -4.22 -10.37 13.24
N SER A 285 -4.35 -10.46 14.56
CA SER A 285 -4.12 -9.35 15.47
C SER A 285 -3.19 -9.72 16.60
N PHE A 286 -2.46 -8.75 17.15
CA PHE A 286 -1.62 -8.94 18.33
C PHE A 286 -1.37 -7.62 19.03
N ARG A 287 -0.87 -7.66 20.26
CA ARG A 287 -0.34 -6.47 20.94
C ARG A 287 1.17 -6.57 21.11
N MET A 288 1.90 -5.52 20.72
CA MET A 288 3.36 -5.48 20.78
C MET A 288 3.92 -4.15 21.26
N GLY A 289 5.03 -4.18 21.99
CA GLY A 289 5.74 -3.00 22.48
C GLY A 289 7.23 -3.26 22.67
N ALA A 290 7.98 -2.20 22.98
CA ALA A 290 9.40 -2.21 23.35
C ALA A 290 10.39 -2.73 22.29
N THR A 291 10.02 -2.73 21.00
CA THR A 291 10.90 -3.12 19.89
C THR A 291 11.70 -1.94 19.33
N LYS A 292 12.63 -1.40 20.12
CA LYS A 292 13.40 -0.20 19.74
C LYS A 292 14.19 -0.36 18.44
N HIS A 293 14.66 -1.57 18.14
CA HIS A 293 15.56 -1.86 17.03
C HIS A 293 14.84 -2.73 15.98
N PRO A 294 14.20 -2.16 14.94
CA PRO A 294 13.30 -2.89 14.04
C PRO A 294 13.96 -4.03 13.24
N LEU A 295 15.29 -4.06 13.16
CA LEU A 295 16.06 -5.12 12.51
C LEU A 295 16.55 -6.21 13.47
N LEU A 296 16.38 -6.01 14.77
CA LEU A 296 16.85 -6.94 15.82
C LEU A 296 15.69 -7.47 16.66
N THR A 297 14.69 -6.64 16.95
CA THR A 297 13.48 -7.01 17.70
C THR A 297 12.24 -6.84 16.84
N TYR A 298 11.66 -7.96 16.40
CA TYR A 298 10.54 -7.95 15.46
C TYR A 298 9.67 -9.21 15.59
N LEU A 299 8.47 -9.11 15.02
CA LEU A 299 7.59 -10.23 14.75
C LEU A 299 7.73 -10.62 13.27
N SER A 300 7.84 -11.92 13.03
CA SER A 300 7.89 -12.53 11.70
C SER A 300 6.76 -13.53 11.54
N ILE A 301 6.15 -13.57 10.36
CA ILE A 301 5.16 -14.58 9.98
C ILE A 301 5.72 -15.36 8.80
N ARG A 302 5.73 -16.68 8.90
CA ARG A 302 6.35 -17.57 7.92
C ARG A 302 5.45 -18.72 7.50
N LYS A 303 5.65 -19.20 6.28
CA LYS A 303 4.92 -20.34 5.72
C LYS A 303 5.49 -21.67 6.22
N VAL A 304 4.62 -22.52 6.75
CA VAL A 304 4.98 -23.87 7.21
C VAL A 304 5.59 -24.67 6.06
N GLY A 305 6.68 -25.38 6.33
CA GLY A 305 7.34 -26.29 5.39
C GLY A 305 8.30 -25.63 4.38
N THR A 306 8.15 -24.34 4.07
CA THR A 306 9.07 -23.61 3.16
C THR A 306 9.93 -22.58 3.88
N ASN A 307 9.51 -22.16 5.10
CA ASN A 307 10.15 -21.10 5.89
C ASN A 307 10.24 -19.74 5.18
N VAL A 308 9.48 -19.55 4.09
CA VAL A 308 9.38 -18.26 3.42
C VAL A 308 8.71 -17.28 4.38
N GLU A 309 9.38 -16.17 4.64
CA GLU A 309 8.83 -15.06 5.41
C GLU A 309 7.85 -14.27 4.55
N VAL A 310 6.63 -14.12 5.05
CA VAL A 310 5.53 -13.47 4.34
C VAL A 310 5.17 -12.11 4.91
N PHE A 311 5.54 -11.87 6.18
CA PHE A 311 5.31 -10.61 6.86
C PHE A 311 6.37 -10.41 7.95
N ARG A 312 6.87 -9.18 8.08
CA ARG A 312 7.77 -8.79 9.17
C ARG A 312 7.34 -7.43 9.70
N THR A 313 7.25 -7.27 11.02
CA THR A 313 6.84 -6.00 11.64
C THR A 313 7.51 -5.81 13.00
N TYR A 314 7.49 -4.57 13.47
CA TYR A 314 7.89 -4.18 14.80
C TYR A 314 6.79 -3.29 15.39
N SER A 315 6.92 -2.88 16.66
CA SER A 315 6.05 -1.89 17.28
C SER A 315 6.48 -0.48 16.85
N ASP A 316 6.01 -0.04 15.68
CA ASP A 316 6.30 1.29 15.11
C ASP A 316 5.55 2.43 15.80
N ARG A 317 4.53 2.12 16.61
CA ARG A 317 3.82 3.09 17.47
C ARG A 317 4.51 3.33 18.81
N TRP A 318 5.46 2.49 19.21
CA TRP A 318 6.10 2.58 20.51
C TRP A 318 7.03 3.79 20.59
N VAL A 319 6.93 4.54 21.68
CA VAL A 319 7.88 5.57 22.07
C VAL A 319 8.49 5.24 23.44
N GLU A 320 9.64 5.82 23.76
CA GLU A 320 10.37 5.53 25.02
C GLU A 320 9.52 5.74 26.29
N ALA A 321 8.56 6.66 26.26
CA ALA A 321 7.63 6.93 27.36
C ALA A 321 6.63 5.79 27.63
N ASP A 322 6.42 4.88 26.67
CA ASP A 322 5.49 3.76 26.81
C ASP A 322 6.10 2.61 27.63
N GLU A 323 7.41 2.60 27.84
CA GLU A 323 8.15 1.50 28.49
C GLU A 323 7.82 0.12 27.88
N GLU A 324 7.08 -0.73 28.60
CA GLU A 324 6.66 -2.08 28.16
C GLU A 324 5.18 -2.14 27.74
N ASN A 325 4.53 -0.99 27.59
CA ASN A 325 3.16 -0.94 27.11
C ASN A 325 3.07 -1.42 25.67
N THR A 326 2.01 -2.16 25.38
CA THR A 326 1.78 -2.78 24.08
C THR A 326 0.70 -2.01 23.31
N HIS A 327 0.88 -1.93 21.99
CA HIS A 327 -0.09 -1.37 21.07
C HIS A 327 -0.72 -2.48 20.25
N LEU A 328 -2.01 -2.35 19.92
CA LEU A 328 -2.72 -3.29 19.08
C LEU A 328 -2.26 -3.14 17.62
N TYR A 329 -2.12 -4.26 16.93
CA TYR A 329 -1.75 -4.34 15.53
C TYR A 329 -2.63 -5.36 14.80
N TYR A 330 -2.91 -5.10 13.52
CA TYR A 330 -3.57 -6.00 12.59
C TYR A 330 -2.71 -6.26 11.36
N VAL A 331 -2.76 -7.50 10.87
CA VAL A 331 -2.09 -7.97 9.66
C VAL A 331 -3.14 -8.60 8.75
N ASP A 332 -3.15 -8.21 7.48
CA ASP A 332 -3.94 -8.92 6.46
C ASP A 332 -3.15 -10.11 5.91
N LEU A 333 -3.68 -11.32 6.11
CA LEU A 333 -3.16 -12.58 5.59
C LEU A 333 -4.10 -13.21 4.56
N ASP A 334 -5.07 -12.48 4.03
CA ASP A 334 -6.06 -13.02 3.10
C ASP A 334 -5.45 -13.62 1.82
N ALA A 335 -4.27 -13.14 1.38
CA ALA A 335 -3.53 -13.77 0.29
C ALA A 335 -3.08 -15.22 0.59
N TYR A 336 -3.13 -15.65 1.85
CA TYR A 336 -2.69 -16.96 2.34
C TYR A 336 -3.85 -17.83 2.84
N GLN A 337 -5.10 -17.55 2.45
CA GLN A 337 -6.27 -18.33 2.84
C GLN A 337 -6.08 -19.84 2.63
N GLY A 338 -6.31 -20.61 3.69
CA GLY A 338 -6.13 -22.07 3.69
C GLY A 338 -4.69 -22.56 3.80
N GLU A 339 -3.70 -21.67 3.74
CA GLU A 339 -2.31 -22.02 4.02
C GLU A 339 -2.04 -22.10 5.53
N CYS A 340 -0.98 -22.84 5.90
CA CYS A 340 -0.52 -22.94 7.28
C CYS A 340 0.69 -22.03 7.50
N LEU A 341 0.60 -21.17 8.50
CA LEU A 341 1.62 -20.19 8.87
C LEU A 341 2.02 -20.38 10.35
N TYR A 342 3.10 -19.73 10.76
CA TYR A 342 3.51 -19.61 12.17
C TYR A 342 4.15 -18.25 12.42
N VAL A 343 4.18 -17.85 13.68
CA VAL A 343 4.74 -16.59 14.18
C VAL A 343 6.08 -16.85 14.86
N GLU A 344 7.04 -15.96 14.64
CA GLU A 344 8.28 -15.88 15.39
C GLU A 344 8.42 -14.50 16.02
N LEU A 345 8.67 -14.46 17.32
CA LEU A 345 9.16 -13.26 18.00
C LEU A 345 10.69 -13.37 18.02
N VAL A 346 11.35 -12.51 17.25
CA VAL A 346 12.80 -12.50 17.12
C VAL A 346 13.34 -11.42 18.02
N ASP A 347 14.10 -11.79 19.05
CA ASP A 347 14.94 -10.86 19.80
C ASP A 347 16.41 -11.20 19.58
N ASN A 348 17.05 -10.42 18.72
CA ASN A 348 18.47 -10.48 18.45
C ASN A 348 19.21 -9.24 18.97
N ALA A 349 18.62 -8.49 19.90
CA ALA A 349 19.30 -7.38 20.55
C ALA A 349 20.01 -7.83 21.83
N ARG A 350 20.95 -7.00 22.33
CA ARG A 350 21.62 -7.22 23.61
C ARG A 350 21.56 -5.95 24.45
N GLY A 351 20.47 -5.81 25.20
CA GLY A 351 20.17 -4.64 26.04
C GLY A 351 19.65 -3.43 25.27
N ASP A 352 19.77 -2.24 25.87
CA ASP A 352 19.35 -0.95 25.28
C ASP A 352 17.87 -0.90 24.86
N TRP A 353 16.96 -1.51 25.65
CA TRP A 353 15.54 -1.64 25.28
C TRP A 353 15.28 -2.38 23.96
N GLY A 354 16.26 -3.14 23.45
CA GLY A 354 16.02 -4.15 22.44
C GLY A 354 15.41 -5.37 23.12
N LEU A 355 14.12 -5.29 23.48
CA LEU A 355 13.38 -6.39 24.09
C LEU A 355 12.04 -6.57 23.36
N ILE A 356 11.27 -7.58 23.72
CA ILE A 356 9.91 -7.78 23.20
C ILE A 356 8.91 -7.81 24.35
N SER A 357 7.93 -6.91 24.29
CA SER A 357 6.68 -7.02 25.05
C SER A 357 5.55 -7.47 24.12
N PHE A 358 4.89 -8.59 24.41
CA PHE A 358 3.91 -9.21 23.51
C PHE A 358 2.75 -9.88 24.26
N GLU A 359 1.53 -9.74 23.74
CA GLU A 359 0.32 -10.37 24.28
C GLU A 359 -0.82 -10.40 23.25
N ASP A 360 -1.90 -11.10 23.57
CA ASP A 360 -3.20 -10.99 22.87
C ASP A 360 -3.13 -11.28 21.36
N LEU A 361 -2.38 -12.32 20.98
CA LEU A 361 -2.32 -12.81 19.60
C LEU A 361 -3.62 -13.57 19.26
N ASP A 362 -4.36 -13.06 18.29
CA ASP A 362 -5.49 -13.74 17.66
C ASP A 362 -5.19 -14.00 16.19
N THR A 363 -5.43 -15.23 15.76
CA THR A 363 -5.10 -15.74 14.42
C THR A 363 -6.35 -16.03 13.59
N PHE A 364 -7.55 -15.80 14.16
CA PHE A 364 -8.80 -16.09 13.49
C PHE A 364 -9.91 -15.12 13.90
N TRP A 365 -10.28 -14.25 12.95
CA TRP A 365 -11.42 -13.36 13.06
C TRP A 365 -12.57 -13.88 12.20
N GLU A 366 -13.75 -14.12 12.81
CA GLU A 366 -14.97 -14.49 12.07
C GLU A 366 -15.55 -13.33 11.27
N SER A 367 -15.35 -12.11 11.75
CA SER A 367 -15.81 -10.86 11.14
C SER A 367 -14.77 -9.77 11.35
N TYR A 368 -14.77 -8.76 10.48
CA TYR A 368 -13.84 -7.64 10.63
C TYR A 368 -14.06 -6.88 11.95
N PRO A 369 -13.00 -6.55 12.70
CA PRO A 369 -13.10 -5.75 13.91
C PRO A 369 -13.37 -4.28 13.61
N ALA A 370 -13.81 -3.54 14.63
CA ALA A 370 -13.72 -2.09 14.60
C ALA A 370 -12.25 -1.70 14.78
N MET A 371 -11.67 -1.10 13.75
CA MET A 371 -10.30 -0.61 13.77
C MET A 371 -10.21 0.77 13.12
N THR A 372 -9.18 1.52 13.50
CA THR A 372 -8.87 2.86 13.03
C THR A 372 -7.55 2.83 12.26
N ASP A 373 -6.43 3.00 12.96
CA ASP A 373 -5.08 3.10 12.43
C ASP A 373 -4.17 1.93 12.81
N GLU A 374 -4.70 0.88 13.44
CA GLU A 374 -3.93 -0.20 14.07
C GLU A 374 -3.27 -1.17 13.07
N VAL A 375 -3.01 -0.77 11.82
CA VAL A 375 -2.37 -1.61 10.79
C VAL A 375 -0.88 -1.82 11.11
N ALA A 376 -0.39 -3.06 11.02
CA ALA A 376 1.03 -3.36 11.16
C ALA A 376 1.81 -2.99 9.89
N ARG A 377 2.99 -2.40 10.06
CA ARG A 377 3.89 -2.09 8.95
C ARG A 377 4.64 -3.36 8.49
N ASN A 378 4.51 -3.70 7.21
CA ASN A 378 5.30 -4.78 6.62
C ASN A 378 6.70 -4.30 6.22
N LEU A 379 7.73 -4.66 6.98
CA LEU A 379 9.13 -4.35 6.70
C LEU A 379 9.69 -5.06 5.46
N LEU A 380 8.99 -6.07 4.92
CA LEU A 380 9.38 -6.72 3.67
C LEU A 380 9.02 -5.88 2.44
N VAL A 381 8.17 -4.87 2.60
CA VAL A 381 7.78 -3.95 1.53
C VAL A 381 8.59 -2.65 1.69
N PRO A 382 9.49 -2.33 0.75
CA PRO A 382 10.24 -1.09 0.78
C PRO A 382 9.30 0.12 0.77
N VAL A 383 9.68 1.17 1.50
CA VAL A 383 8.98 2.45 1.52
C VAL A 383 9.89 3.50 0.89
N GLU A 384 9.43 4.14 -0.17
CA GLU A 384 10.08 5.32 -0.75
C GLU A 384 9.51 6.59 -0.10
N THR A 385 10.36 7.40 0.53
CA THR A 385 9.96 8.63 1.21
C THR A 385 10.47 9.90 0.51
N ALA A 386 11.25 9.75 -0.56
CA ALA A 386 11.79 10.84 -1.36
C ALA A 386 11.68 10.51 -2.86
N PRO A 387 10.46 10.30 -3.39
CA PRO A 387 10.24 9.96 -4.79
C PRO A 387 10.81 11.04 -5.73
N ALA A 388 11.47 10.61 -6.80
CA ALA A 388 12.08 11.52 -7.78
C ALA A 388 11.12 11.85 -8.93
N TYR A 389 10.16 10.96 -9.21
CA TYR A 389 9.27 11.00 -10.38
C TYR A 389 10.05 11.07 -11.69
N ALA A 390 11.14 10.30 -11.77
CA ALA A 390 12.13 10.45 -12.81
C ALA A 390 11.55 10.14 -14.21
N ALA A 391 10.69 9.12 -14.32
CA ALA A 391 10.12 8.71 -15.59
C ALA A 391 9.05 9.71 -16.08
N MET A 392 8.16 10.14 -15.18
CA MET A 392 7.17 11.19 -15.47
C MET A 392 7.86 12.50 -15.87
N ARG A 393 8.87 12.94 -15.12
CA ARG A 393 9.62 14.17 -15.45
C ARG A 393 10.35 14.06 -16.78
N ALA A 394 10.94 12.90 -17.08
CA ALA A 394 11.60 12.67 -18.36
C ALA A 394 10.62 12.72 -19.54
N TYR A 395 9.36 12.34 -19.31
CA TYR A 395 8.30 12.40 -20.31
C TYR A 395 7.70 13.81 -20.46
N VAL A 396 7.33 14.47 -19.35
CA VAL A 396 6.56 15.72 -19.36
C VAL A 396 7.42 16.95 -19.65
N ASN A 397 8.66 17.02 -19.16
CA ASN A 397 9.50 18.20 -19.36
C ASN A 397 9.77 18.53 -20.85
N PRO A 398 10.07 17.55 -21.72
CA PRO A 398 10.14 17.80 -23.15
C PRO A 398 8.83 18.34 -23.75
N LEU A 399 7.67 17.83 -23.31
CA LEU A 399 6.36 18.30 -23.78
C LEU A 399 6.12 19.77 -23.40
N ILE A 400 6.40 20.14 -22.14
CA ILE A 400 6.34 21.52 -21.67
C ILE A 400 7.17 22.44 -22.58
N ALA A 401 8.39 22.00 -22.96
CA ALA A 401 9.27 22.79 -23.81
C ALA A 401 8.74 23.00 -25.25
N THR A 402 7.77 22.21 -25.71
CA THR A 402 7.14 22.37 -27.03
C THR A 402 6.02 23.42 -27.05
N ILE A 403 5.47 23.80 -25.90
CA ILE A 403 4.42 24.83 -25.81
C ILE A 403 5.02 26.17 -26.24
N ALA A 404 4.48 26.74 -27.32
CA ALA A 404 5.06 27.91 -27.98
C ALA A 404 4.83 29.19 -27.18
N ASP A 405 3.59 29.41 -26.74
CA ASP A 405 3.22 30.56 -25.93
C ASP A 405 3.91 30.50 -24.56
N ALA A 406 4.50 31.62 -24.14
CA ALA A 406 5.32 31.65 -22.94
C ALA A 406 4.50 31.62 -21.65
N ASP A 407 3.31 32.23 -21.67
CA ASP A 407 2.43 32.33 -20.52
C ASP A 407 1.69 31.01 -20.34
N GLU A 408 1.18 30.40 -21.41
CA GLU A 408 0.62 29.04 -21.38
C GLU A 408 1.64 28.03 -20.87
N ARG A 409 2.88 28.06 -21.42
CA ARG A 409 3.95 27.12 -21.02
C ARG A 409 4.25 27.24 -19.53
N LEU A 410 4.35 28.47 -19.03
CA LEU A 410 4.68 28.72 -17.62
C LEU A 410 3.51 28.34 -16.70
N THR A 411 2.28 28.65 -17.10
CA THR A 411 1.06 28.26 -16.37
C THR A 411 0.95 26.75 -16.30
N PHE A 412 1.08 26.03 -17.42
CA PHE A 412 1.05 24.57 -17.43
C PHE A 412 2.17 23.96 -16.59
N GLN A 413 3.42 24.43 -16.75
CA GLN A 413 4.53 23.93 -15.94
C GLN A 413 4.28 24.07 -14.44
N LYS A 414 3.84 25.25 -13.99
CA LYS A 414 3.66 25.52 -12.57
C LYS A 414 2.46 24.81 -11.98
N THR A 415 1.35 24.78 -12.70
CA THR A 415 0.14 24.07 -12.25
C THR A 415 0.37 22.57 -12.21
N PHE A 416 1.04 21.99 -13.22
CA PHE A 416 1.37 20.56 -13.24
C PHE A 416 2.27 20.17 -12.07
N TYR A 417 3.25 20.98 -11.69
CA TYR A 417 4.15 20.66 -10.57
C TYR A 417 3.69 21.20 -9.21
N ALA A 418 2.54 21.89 -9.14
CA ALA A 418 2.10 22.58 -7.92
C ALA A 418 1.96 21.66 -6.71
N THR A 419 1.35 20.48 -6.90
CA THR A 419 1.13 19.53 -5.81
C THR A 419 2.45 18.92 -5.33
N ILE A 420 3.30 18.42 -6.24
CA ILE A 420 4.50 17.65 -5.87
C ILE A 420 5.74 18.50 -5.56
N ASP A 421 5.92 19.65 -6.19
CA ASP A 421 7.08 20.54 -6.00
C ASP A 421 6.76 21.81 -5.21
N GLY A 422 5.47 22.15 -5.10
CA GLY A 422 5.02 23.43 -4.58
C GLY A 422 4.99 24.52 -5.66
N VAL A 423 4.78 25.76 -5.23
CA VAL A 423 4.58 26.91 -6.13
C VAL A 423 5.58 28.01 -5.81
N SER A 424 6.25 28.54 -6.82
CA SER A 424 7.02 29.79 -6.72
C SER A 424 6.57 30.76 -7.80
N ASN A 425 6.10 31.94 -7.39
CA ASN A 425 5.58 32.97 -8.28
C ASN A 425 5.90 34.39 -7.77
N ARG A 426 5.27 35.41 -8.36
CA ARG A 426 5.53 36.81 -8.01
C ARG A 426 5.05 37.22 -6.61
N VAL A 427 4.14 36.44 -6.01
CA VAL A 427 3.53 36.71 -4.71
C VAL A 427 4.29 36.00 -3.60
N GLY A 428 4.72 34.76 -3.83
CA GLY A 428 5.38 33.97 -2.80
C GLY A 428 6.05 32.70 -3.32
N THR A 429 6.59 31.94 -2.38
CA THR A 429 7.14 30.60 -2.61
C THR A 429 6.65 29.69 -1.49
N TRP A 430 6.00 28.61 -1.87
CA TRP A 430 5.43 27.60 -1.00
C TRP A 430 6.01 26.24 -1.38
N ALA A 431 6.34 25.43 -0.38
CA ALA A 431 6.82 24.07 -0.60
C ALA A 431 5.68 23.14 -1.00
N SER A 432 6.03 21.95 -1.50
CA SER A 432 5.11 20.84 -1.77
C SER A 432 4.05 20.65 -0.67
N VAL A 433 2.84 20.28 -1.08
CA VAL A 433 1.78 19.88 -0.15
C VAL A 433 1.87 18.42 0.28
N MET A 434 2.84 17.67 -0.25
CA MET A 434 3.02 16.24 0.00
C MET A 434 3.88 15.97 1.23
N GLU A 435 3.48 14.96 2.00
CA GLU A 435 4.27 14.39 3.08
C GLU A 435 4.29 12.86 2.94
N TYR A 436 5.49 12.29 2.82
CA TYR A 436 5.70 10.84 2.76
C TYR A 436 6.01 10.31 4.15
N GLU A 437 5.15 9.43 4.63
CA GLU A 437 5.28 8.84 5.96
C GLU A 437 6.15 7.59 5.95
N SER A 438 6.79 7.33 7.09
CA SER A 438 7.65 6.15 7.23
C SER A 438 6.89 4.83 7.07
N ASP A 439 5.57 4.81 7.29
CA ASP A 439 4.73 3.64 7.08
C ASP A 439 4.31 3.45 5.61
N GLY A 440 4.78 4.30 4.70
CA GLY A 440 4.46 4.28 3.28
C GLY A 440 3.14 4.92 2.91
N SER A 441 2.45 5.56 3.86
CA SER A 441 1.31 6.42 3.53
C SER A 441 1.75 7.79 3.01
N THR A 442 0.87 8.48 2.30
CA THR A 442 1.11 9.82 1.76
C THR A 442 0.01 10.75 2.22
N PHE A 443 0.39 11.84 2.90
CA PHE A 443 -0.52 12.87 3.36
C PHE A 443 -0.41 14.09 2.44
N ILE A 444 -1.55 14.65 2.03
CA ILE A 444 -1.59 15.77 1.07
C ILE A 444 -2.44 16.89 1.65
N ARG A 445 -1.82 18.02 1.94
CA ARG A 445 -2.53 19.24 2.39
C ARG A 445 -3.18 19.97 1.22
N THR A 446 -4.20 20.78 1.46
CA THR A 446 -4.88 21.53 0.38
C THR A 446 -4.00 22.59 -0.30
N GLY A 447 -3.06 23.17 0.45
CA GLY A 447 -2.26 24.32 0.03
C GLY A 447 -1.98 25.24 1.22
N ASP A 448 -2.59 26.42 1.20
CA ASP A 448 -2.54 27.41 2.29
C ASP A 448 -3.23 26.99 3.61
N ILE A 449 -3.95 25.87 3.64
CA ILE A 449 -4.55 25.29 4.85
C ILE A 449 -3.80 24.00 5.23
N GLU A 450 -3.33 23.93 6.48
CA GLU A 450 -2.52 22.85 7.04
C GLU A 450 -3.37 21.63 7.47
N ALA A 451 -4.19 21.12 6.56
CA ALA A 451 -4.99 19.90 6.74
C ALA A 451 -5.28 19.24 5.38
N MET A 452 -5.63 17.95 5.44
CA MET A 452 -5.98 17.13 4.28
C MET A 452 -7.49 16.94 4.23
N TRP A 453 -8.10 17.38 3.13
CA TRP A 453 -9.46 17.03 2.77
C TRP A 453 -9.45 15.74 1.95
N LEU A 454 -10.42 14.83 2.19
CA LEU A 454 -10.55 13.60 1.40
C LEU A 454 -10.83 13.92 -0.09
N ARG A 455 -11.63 14.96 -0.34
CA ARG A 455 -11.88 15.52 -1.68
C ARG A 455 -10.60 16.07 -2.32
N ASP A 456 -10.02 17.11 -1.73
CA ASP A 456 -8.92 17.85 -2.33
C ASP A 456 -7.74 16.93 -2.64
N SER A 457 -7.35 16.08 -1.68
CA SER A 457 -6.22 15.16 -1.85
C SER A 457 -6.42 14.18 -3.01
N SER A 458 -7.66 13.74 -3.26
CA SER A 458 -7.98 12.87 -4.41
C SER A 458 -7.87 13.61 -5.74
N ALA A 459 -8.30 14.88 -5.77
CA ALA A 459 -8.30 15.68 -6.99
C ALA A 459 -6.94 16.32 -7.29
N GLN A 460 -6.12 16.61 -6.27
CA GLN A 460 -4.77 17.18 -6.39
C GLN A 460 -3.79 16.28 -7.14
N VAL A 461 -4.09 14.98 -7.27
CA VAL A 461 -3.27 14.00 -7.99
C VAL A 461 -3.80 13.67 -9.40
N LEU A 462 -4.92 14.27 -9.82
CA LEU A 462 -5.60 13.96 -11.09
C LEU A 462 -4.68 14.07 -12.32
N ALA A 463 -3.86 15.12 -12.38
CA ALA A 463 -2.92 15.33 -13.48
C ALA A 463 -1.82 14.25 -13.58
N TYR A 464 -1.62 13.48 -12.49
CA TYR A 464 -0.56 12.48 -12.41
C TYR A 464 -1.03 11.06 -12.71
N LEU A 465 -2.33 10.77 -12.65
CA LEU A 465 -2.84 9.40 -12.63
C LEU A 465 -2.36 8.57 -13.83
N GLN A 466 -2.41 9.13 -15.05
CA GLN A 466 -1.96 8.43 -16.26
C GLN A 466 -0.46 8.05 -16.23
N PHE A 467 0.36 8.73 -15.41
CA PHE A 467 1.79 8.42 -15.30
C PHE A 467 2.10 7.23 -14.39
N MET A 468 1.13 6.73 -13.62
CA MET A 468 1.30 5.47 -12.89
C MET A 468 1.65 4.29 -13.81
N ALA A 469 1.26 4.36 -15.09
CA ALA A 469 1.60 3.35 -16.11
C ALA A 469 3.10 3.31 -16.46
N ILE A 470 3.85 4.40 -16.21
CA ILE A 470 5.26 4.52 -16.62
C ILE A 470 6.22 4.88 -15.47
N ASP A 471 5.71 5.34 -14.33
CA ASP A 471 6.50 5.81 -13.20
C ASP A 471 6.05 5.17 -11.86
N PRO A 472 6.81 4.19 -11.34
CA PRO A 472 6.56 3.57 -10.05
C PRO A 472 6.50 4.55 -8.87
N ASP A 473 7.17 5.72 -8.93
CA ASP A 473 7.10 6.72 -7.87
C ASP A 473 5.71 7.36 -7.82
N VAL A 474 5.09 7.58 -8.98
CA VAL A 474 3.71 8.11 -9.06
C VAL A 474 2.73 7.06 -8.56
N GLN A 475 2.89 5.79 -8.97
CA GLN A 475 2.07 4.69 -8.47
C GLN A 475 2.18 4.55 -6.94
N GLY A 476 3.40 4.60 -6.40
CA GLY A 476 3.66 4.53 -4.96
C GLY A 476 3.03 5.68 -4.19
N MET A 477 3.10 6.90 -4.73
CA MET A 477 2.46 8.09 -4.16
C MET A 477 0.94 7.95 -4.07
N VAL A 478 0.26 7.55 -5.16
CA VAL A 478 -1.20 7.40 -5.16
C VAL A 478 -1.64 6.24 -4.25
N LYS A 479 -0.89 5.14 -4.25
CA LYS A 479 -1.12 4.02 -3.33
C LYS A 479 -0.99 4.43 -1.86
N GLY A 480 0.05 5.20 -1.54
CA GLY A 480 0.26 5.76 -0.19
C GLY A 480 -0.84 6.72 0.22
N LEU A 481 -1.34 7.54 -0.71
CA LEU A 481 -2.47 8.43 -0.51
C LEU A 481 -3.75 7.66 -0.17
N LEU A 482 -4.10 6.64 -0.96
CA LEU A 482 -5.25 5.78 -0.71
C LEU A 482 -5.17 5.10 0.66
N LYS A 483 -3.98 4.58 1.01
CA LYS A 483 -3.73 4.02 2.35
C LYS A 483 -4.06 5.03 3.46
N LYS A 484 -3.63 6.29 3.32
CA LYS A 484 -3.95 7.36 4.29
C LYS A 484 -5.44 7.67 4.31
N GLN A 485 -6.08 7.85 3.15
CA GLN A 485 -7.51 8.16 3.08
C GLN A 485 -8.39 7.07 3.71
N PHE A 486 -8.09 5.80 3.47
CA PHE A 486 -8.81 4.69 4.12
C PHE A 486 -8.63 4.68 5.63
N GLU A 487 -7.44 5.04 6.14
CA GLU A 487 -7.21 5.24 7.58
C GLU A 487 -8.12 6.34 8.14
N LEU A 488 -8.19 7.49 7.47
CA LEU A 488 -9.00 8.63 7.91
C LEU A 488 -10.50 8.30 7.92
N ILE A 489 -11.00 7.58 6.90
CA ILE A 489 -12.39 7.08 6.86
C ILE A 489 -12.67 6.13 8.04
N ARG A 490 -11.74 5.24 8.38
CA ARG A 490 -11.88 4.35 9.54
C ARG A 490 -11.91 5.09 10.86
N ARG A 491 -11.20 6.23 10.96
CA ARG A 491 -11.20 7.09 12.16
C ARG A 491 -12.51 7.83 12.36
N ASP A 492 -12.99 8.55 11.34
CA ASP A 492 -14.28 9.24 11.39
C ASP A 492 -14.88 9.43 9.98
N PRO A 493 -15.86 8.60 9.58
CA PRO A 493 -16.45 8.70 8.25
C PRO A 493 -17.36 9.93 8.07
N TYR A 494 -17.59 10.75 9.10
CA TYR A 494 -18.34 12.01 8.97
C TYR A 494 -17.47 13.26 8.85
N ALA A 495 -16.14 13.11 8.90
CA ALA A 495 -15.22 14.23 8.79
C ALA A 495 -14.76 14.42 7.34
N ASN A 496 -14.75 15.69 6.89
CA ASN A 496 -14.21 16.10 5.60
C ASN A 496 -12.68 16.28 5.66
N ALA A 497 -12.15 16.76 6.80
CA ALA A 497 -10.76 17.19 6.92
C ALA A 497 -10.02 16.65 8.16
N PHE A 498 -8.74 16.36 7.99
CA PHE A 498 -7.90 15.74 9.03
C PHE A 498 -6.52 16.40 9.13
N HIS A 499 -5.98 16.39 10.35
CA HIS A 499 -4.57 16.62 10.61
C HIS A 499 -3.73 15.40 10.21
N GLN A 500 -2.42 15.60 10.02
CA GLN A 500 -1.46 14.54 9.64
C GLN A 500 -1.47 13.33 10.59
N ASN A 501 -1.66 13.57 11.88
CA ASN A 501 -1.76 12.51 12.91
C ASN A 501 -3.10 11.75 12.90
N GLY A 502 -3.98 12.03 11.92
CA GLY A 502 -5.29 11.41 11.77
C GLY A 502 -6.39 11.99 12.66
N SER A 503 -6.10 12.96 13.52
CA SER A 503 -7.16 13.65 14.27
C SER A 503 -7.99 14.54 13.35
N VAL A 504 -9.30 14.64 13.64
CA VAL A 504 -10.24 15.44 12.85
C VAL A 504 -9.87 16.93 12.94
N PHE A 505 -9.65 17.56 11.79
CA PHE A 505 -9.46 19.02 11.65
C PHE A 505 -10.82 19.72 11.57
N GLU A 506 -11.69 19.22 10.68
CA GLU A 506 -13.06 19.69 10.50
C GLU A 506 -14.00 18.49 10.29
N ARG A 507 -15.21 18.60 10.86
CA ARG A 507 -16.21 17.52 10.87
C ARG A 507 -17.50 17.92 10.16
N LYS A 508 -17.38 18.45 8.95
CA LYS A 508 -18.53 18.72 8.08
C LYS A 508 -18.83 17.49 7.25
N PHE A 509 -20.04 16.95 7.42
CA PHE A 509 -20.43 15.77 6.66
C PHE A 509 -20.80 16.16 5.23
N GLU A 510 -20.00 15.64 4.31
CA GLU A 510 -20.08 15.78 2.87
C GLU A 510 -20.06 14.39 2.26
N VAL A 511 -21.09 14.06 1.48
CA VAL A 511 -21.19 12.77 0.80
C VAL A 511 -20.00 12.55 -0.14
N ASP A 512 -19.48 13.61 -0.78
CA ASP A 512 -18.32 13.51 -1.65
C ASP A 512 -17.02 13.14 -0.92
N SER A 513 -16.86 13.55 0.36
CA SER A 513 -15.69 13.18 1.16
C SER A 513 -15.58 11.66 1.34
N LEU A 514 -16.71 10.96 1.40
CA LEU A 514 -16.77 9.50 1.42
C LEU A 514 -16.75 8.86 0.02
N THR A 515 -16.79 9.64 -1.05
CA THR A 515 -16.87 9.13 -2.43
C THR A 515 -15.53 9.24 -3.15
N TYR A 516 -14.85 10.38 -3.03
CA TYR A 516 -13.57 10.67 -3.70
C TYR A 516 -12.48 9.59 -3.50
N PRO A 517 -12.23 9.08 -2.28
CA PRO A 517 -11.21 8.04 -2.08
C PRO A 517 -11.51 6.73 -2.81
N PHE A 518 -12.80 6.35 -2.95
CA PHE A 518 -13.17 5.13 -3.67
C PHE A 518 -13.16 5.33 -5.18
N TRP A 519 -13.53 6.52 -5.66
CA TRP A 519 -13.30 6.90 -7.06
C TRP A 519 -11.81 6.81 -7.41
N LEU A 520 -10.93 7.36 -6.57
CA LEU A 520 -9.49 7.29 -6.78
C LEU A 520 -8.98 5.84 -6.76
N ALA A 521 -9.54 4.98 -5.90
CA ALA A 521 -9.20 3.56 -5.87
C ALA A 521 -9.58 2.82 -7.16
N LEU A 522 -10.73 3.18 -7.76
CA LEU A 522 -11.13 2.66 -9.08
C LEU A 522 -10.13 3.11 -10.16
N GLN A 523 -9.79 4.41 -10.20
CA GLN A 523 -8.81 4.94 -11.16
C GLN A 523 -7.44 4.28 -11.00
N TYR A 524 -7.00 4.07 -9.76
CA TYR A 524 -5.75 3.36 -9.47
C TYR A 524 -5.74 1.96 -10.07
N TYR A 525 -6.81 1.19 -9.84
CA TYR A 525 -6.88 -0.18 -10.34
C TYR A 525 -7.04 -0.25 -11.85
N GLU A 526 -7.85 0.62 -12.45
CA GLU A 526 -8.07 0.66 -13.89
C GLU A 526 -6.76 0.90 -14.65
N ILE A 527 -5.94 1.85 -14.19
CA ILE A 527 -4.68 2.22 -14.85
C ILE A 527 -3.57 1.19 -14.57
N THR A 528 -3.48 0.67 -13.35
CA THR A 528 -2.30 -0.13 -12.93
C THR A 528 -2.53 -1.64 -12.96
N GLY A 529 -3.78 -2.08 -12.85
CA GLY A 529 -4.13 -3.48 -12.55
C GLY A 529 -3.67 -3.97 -11.17
N ASP A 530 -3.12 -3.10 -10.31
CA ASP A 530 -2.63 -3.47 -8.98
C ASP A 530 -3.81 -3.59 -7.99
N GLY A 531 -4.22 -4.82 -7.71
CA GLY A 531 -5.29 -5.12 -6.75
C GLY A 531 -4.85 -5.12 -5.28
N SER A 532 -3.58 -4.83 -4.97
CA SER A 532 -3.06 -4.98 -3.59
C SER A 532 -3.56 -3.93 -2.60
N ILE A 533 -4.25 -2.87 -3.06
CA ILE A 533 -4.95 -1.93 -2.18
C ILE A 533 -6.30 -2.46 -1.69
N PHE A 534 -6.86 -3.52 -2.31
CA PHE A 534 -8.15 -4.11 -1.94
C PHE A 534 -8.00 -5.20 -0.88
N ASP A 535 -7.25 -4.84 0.15
CA ASP A 535 -6.96 -5.65 1.33
C ASP A 535 -8.11 -5.59 2.35
N ALA A 536 -7.96 -6.29 3.47
CA ALA A 536 -8.93 -6.26 4.56
C ALA A 536 -9.18 -4.83 5.08
N PHE A 537 -8.17 -3.96 5.07
CA PHE A 537 -8.27 -2.60 5.60
C PHE A 537 -9.09 -1.69 4.69
N PHE A 538 -9.00 -1.89 3.36
CA PHE A 538 -9.92 -1.29 2.39
C PHE A 538 -11.36 -1.74 2.64
N LEU A 539 -11.61 -3.04 2.80
CA LEU A 539 -12.97 -3.56 3.02
C LEU A 539 -13.60 -2.99 4.30
N ILE A 540 -12.80 -2.79 5.35
CA ILE A 540 -13.26 -2.13 6.58
C ILE A 540 -13.56 -0.64 6.34
N ALA A 541 -12.72 0.08 5.59
CA ALA A 541 -13.00 1.48 5.24
C ALA A 541 -14.27 1.61 4.38
N LEU A 542 -14.45 0.71 3.41
CA LEU A 542 -15.64 0.65 2.57
C LEU A 542 -16.89 0.34 3.40
N ASP A 543 -16.83 -0.63 4.31
CA ASP A 543 -17.93 -0.93 5.22
C ASP A 543 -18.32 0.28 6.07
N ARG A 544 -17.34 1.04 6.58
CA ARG A 544 -17.59 2.29 7.32
C ARG A 544 -18.27 3.33 6.45
N ALA A 545 -17.76 3.56 5.24
CA ALA A 545 -18.33 4.55 4.33
C ALA A 545 -19.76 4.18 3.92
N VAL A 546 -19.99 2.95 3.45
CA VAL A 546 -21.32 2.47 3.01
C VAL A 546 -22.31 2.49 4.18
N THR A 547 -21.91 2.05 5.37
CA THR A 547 -22.77 2.11 6.56
C THR A 547 -23.16 3.56 6.90
N THR A 548 -22.23 4.50 6.79
CA THR A 548 -22.54 5.93 6.97
C THR A 548 -23.53 6.41 5.92
N LEU A 549 -23.30 6.15 4.64
CA LEU A 549 -24.21 6.58 3.57
C LEU A 549 -25.62 5.96 3.71
N GLU A 550 -25.72 4.67 4.05
CA GLU A 550 -27.00 4.00 4.34
C GLU A 550 -27.72 4.62 5.55
N ASN A 551 -27.00 4.94 6.63
CA ASN A 551 -27.57 5.64 7.79
C ASN A 551 -28.10 7.02 7.40
N GLU A 552 -27.44 7.69 6.45
CA GLU A 552 -27.77 9.04 6.00
C GLU A 552 -28.84 9.07 4.88
N GLN A 553 -29.22 7.93 4.30
CA GLN A 553 -30.50 7.81 3.58
C GLN A 553 -31.70 8.00 4.53
N ASN A 554 -31.48 7.74 5.82
CA ASN A 554 -32.45 7.89 6.90
C ASN A 554 -31.86 8.71 8.05
N HIS A 555 -31.39 9.91 7.71
CA HIS A 555 -30.70 10.82 8.62
C HIS A 555 -31.40 11.00 9.97
N SER A 556 -30.59 11.00 11.02
CA SER A 556 -30.99 11.44 12.35
C SER A 556 -29.83 12.14 13.05
N ASP A 557 -30.13 13.10 13.92
CA ASP A 557 -29.14 13.78 14.78
C ASP A 557 -28.35 12.81 15.69
N ALA A 558 -28.83 11.56 15.86
CA ALA A 558 -28.10 10.52 16.60
C ALA A 558 -26.94 9.91 15.78
N ASN A 559 -27.04 9.95 14.45
CA ASN A 559 -25.97 9.54 13.53
C ASN A 559 -24.95 10.68 13.39
N TYR A 560 -25.44 11.85 12.98
CA TYR A 560 -24.67 13.07 12.79
C TYR A 560 -25.53 14.29 13.09
N ALA A 561 -24.98 15.26 13.82
CA ALA A 561 -25.65 16.53 14.06
C ALA A 561 -24.72 17.69 13.73
N ILE A 562 -25.24 18.69 13.04
CA ILE A 562 -24.57 19.97 12.88
C ILE A 562 -24.55 20.66 14.25
N THR A 563 -23.36 20.74 14.85
CA THR A 563 -23.19 21.29 16.22
C THR A 563 -22.98 22.80 16.24
N ASN A 564 -22.52 23.39 15.13
CA ASN A 564 -22.41 24.83 14.98
C ASN A 564 -23.81 25.46 14.88
N SER A 565 -24.16 26.35 15.81
CA SER A 565 -25.49 26.96 15.83
C SER A 565 -25.80 27.88 14.64
N TYR A 566 -24.79 28.47 14.00
CA TYR A 566 -25.00 29.25 12.78
C TYR A 566 -25.44 28.32 11.64
N ASP A 567 -24.67 27.26 11.41
CA ASP A 567 -24.91 26.29 10.34
C ASP A 567 -26.22 25.53 10.52
N GLN A 568 -26.55 25.14 11.76
CA GLN A 568 -27.80 24.44 12.07
C GLN A 568 -29.05 25.27 11.71
N ASN A 569 -28.93 26.60 11.79
CA ASN A 569 -30.01 27.53 11.45
C ASN A 569 -29.97 27.99 9.98
N ALA A 570 -28.96 27.56 9.21
CA ALA A 570 -28.85 27.83 7.78
C ALA A 570 -29.58 26.76 6.96
N GLY A 571 -30.24 27.19 5.89
CA GLY A 571 -31.01 26.30 5.01
C GLY A 571 -32.38 25.88 5.58
N GLN A 572 -33.01 24.93 4.88
CA GLN A 572 -34.27 24.30 5.27
C GLN A 572 -33.97 22.93 5.90
N ASN A 573 -34.46 22.73 7.12
CA ASN A 573 -34.18 21.52 7.89
C ASN A 573 -35.18 20.39 7.67
N ALA A 574 -36.33 20.68 7.03
CA ALA A 574 -37.30 19.64 6.70
C ALA A 574 -36.84 18.89 5.45
N PHE A 575 -36.87 17.55 5.51
CA PHE A 575 -36.60 16.64 4.39
C PHE A 575 -37.46 15.38 4.53
N ALA A 576 -37.62 14.64 3.44
CA ALA A 576 -38.32 13.35 3.41
C ALA A 576 -37.33 12.21 3.69
N PRO A 577 -37.41 11.51 4.84
CA PRO A 577 -36.67 10.27 5.03
C PRO A 577 -37.16 9.21 4.01
N ASP A 578 -36.36 8.17 3.78
CA ASP A 578 -36.69 7.06 2.89
C ASP A 578 -36.93 7.44 1.40
N CYS A 579 -36.37 8.56 0.92
CA CYS A 579 -36.49 8.97 -0.49
C CYS A 579 -35.40 8.38 -1.42
N GLY A 580 -34.52 7.53 -0.88
CA GLY A 580 -33.40 6.89 -1.59
C GLY A 580 -32.13 7.75 -1.70
N LEU A 581 -32.26 9.08 -1.59
CA LEU A 581 -31.14 10.01 -1.57
C LEU A 581 -30.42 10.01 -0.21
N VAL A 582 -29.11 10.25 -0.24
CA VAL A 582 -28.27 10.40 0.95
C VAL A 582 -28.24 11.87 1.38
N TRP A 583 -28.58 12.11 2.64
CA TRP A 583 -28.51 13.42 3.29
C TRP A 583 -27.07 13.94 3.29
N SER A 584 -26.87 15.23 3.04
CA SER A 584 -25.58 15.89 3.24
C SER A 584 -25.78 17.15 4.07
N GLY A 585 -24.91 17.37 5.06
CA GLY A 585 -24.94 18.58 5.87
C GLY A 585 -24.38 19.77 5.09
N TYR A 586 -23.35 19.49 4.31
CA TYR A 586 -22.54 20.47 3.60
C TYR A 586 -22.35 20.08 2.13
N ARG A 587 -22.00 21.07 1.32
CA ARG A 587 -21.60 20.96 -0.10
C ARG A 587 -20.10 20.72 -0.20
N PRO A 588 -19.55 20.37 -1.37
CA PRO A 588 -18.10 20.33 -1.58
C PRO A 588 -17.41 21.70 -1.48
N SER A 589 -18.16 22.80 -1.32
CA SER A 589 -17.63 24.12 -0.94
C SER A 589 -17.50 24.32 0.58
N ASP A 590 -17.74 23.28 1.37
CA ASP A 590 -17.83 23.30 2.85
C ASP A 590 -18.96 24.23 3.39
N ASP A 591 -19.86 24.70 2.50
CA ASP A 591 -21.05 25.48 2.83
C ASP A 591 -22.24 24.58 3.19
N VAL A 592 -23.11 25.06 4.07
CA VAL A 592 -24.32 24.34 4.46
C VAL A 592 -25.27 24.20 3.25
N THR A 593 -25.73 22.98 2.98
CA THR A 593 -26.76 22.74 1.97
C THR A 593 -28.06 23.50 2.31
N TYR A 594 -28.74 24.09 1.34
CA TYR A 594 -30.03 24.72 1.58
C TYR A 594 -31.13 23.67 1.71
N TYR A 595 -31.24 22.75 0.76
CA TYR A 595 -31.98 21.49 0.95
C TYR A 595 -31.01 20.34 1.11
N ARG A 596 -31.33 19.41 2.00
CA ARG A 596 -30.37 18.43 2.53
C ARG A 596 -29.98 17.31 1.57
N TYR A 597 -30.64 17.17 0.42
CA TYR A 597 -30.20 16.25 -0.62
C TYR A 597 -29.54 17.03 -1.75
N ASN A 598 -28.21 17.12 -1.70
CA ASN A 598 -27.40 17.67 -2.78
C ASN A 598 -27.29 16.64 -3.92
N ILE A 599 -27.87 16.96 -5.07
CA ILE A 599 -27.99 16.04 -6.20
C ILE A 599 -26.62 15.71 -6.82
N PRO A 600 -25.70 16.67 -7.05
CA PRO A 600 -24.35 16.34 -7.54
C PRO A 600 -23.58 15.35 -6.68
N GLN A 601 -23.59 15.53 -5.35
CA GLN A 601 -22.94 14.57 -4.45
C GLN A 601 -23.58 13.19 -4.51
N ASN A 602 -24.92 13.12 -4.63
CA ASN A 602 -25.64 11.86 -4.80
C ASN A 602 -25.34 11.20 -6.17
N MET A 603 -25.20 11.98 -7.24
CA MET A 603 -24.76 11.48 -8.55
C MET A 603 -23.38 10.82 -8.46
N PHE A 604 -22.45 11.50 -7.78
CA PHE A 604 -21.09 10.98 -7.61
C PHE A 604 -21.08 9.67 -6.81
N ALA A 605 -21.83 9.62 -5.70
CA ALA A 605 -21.97 8.42 -4.89
C ALA A 605 -22.60 7.28 -5.69
N ALA A 606 -23.69 7.53 -6.42
CA ALA A 606 -24.33 6.52 -7.24
C ALA A 606 -23.36 5.88 -8.25
N ALA A 607 -22.67 6.71 -9.05
CA ALA A 607 -21.73 6.22 -10.07
C ALA A 607 -20.54 5.47 -9.44
N THR A 608 -19.96 6.02 -8.37
CA THR A 608 -18.77 5.44 -7.73
C THR A 608 -19.09 4.10 -7.05
N PHE A 609 -20.15 4.02 -6.25
CA PHE A 609 -20.47 2.78 -5.53
C PHE A 609 -21.02 1.69 -6.44
N GLU A 610 -21.66 2.04 -7.56
CA GLU A 610 -21.98 1.09 -8.63
C GLU A 610 -20.69 0.46 -9.20
N ALA A 611 -19.70 1.29 -9.57
CA ALA A 611 -18.42 0.81 -10.07
C ALA A 611 -17.59 0.03 -9.02
N VAL A 612 -17.67 0.40 -7.74
CA VAL A 612 -17.06 -0.37 -6.63
C VAL A 612 -17.71 -1.75 -6.50
N ALA A 613 -19.03 -1.86 -6.64
CA ALA A 613 -19.72 -3.15 -6.60
C ALA A 613 -19.22 -4.08 -7.72
N ASP A 614 -19.11 -3.56 -8.94
CA ASP A 614 -18.58 -4.29 -10.10
C ASP A 614 -17.12 -4.71 -9.91
N LEU A 615 -16.29 -3.83 -9.36
CA LEU A 615 -14.89 -4.12 -9.04
C LEU A 615 -14.80 -5.28 -8.04
N LEU A 616 -15.52 -5.19 -6.91
CA LEU A 616 -15.51 -6.21 -5.87
C LEU A 616 -15.93 -7.59 -6.40
N ALA A 617 -16.96 -7.63 -7.24
CA ALA A 617 -17.39 -8.84 -7.93
C ALA A 617 -16.29 -9.37 -8.88
N THR A 618 -15.63 -8.48 -9.61
CA THR A 618 -14.56 -8.82 -10.56
C THR A 618 -13.34 -9.44 -9.88
N ILE A 619 -12.91 -8.89 -8.74
CA ILE A 619 -11.77 -9.40 -7.96
C ILE A 619 -12.15 -10.55 -7.03
N GLY A 620 -13.44 -10.88 -6.92
CA GLY A 620 -13.95 -11.98 -6.10
C GLY A 620 -13.81 -11.74 -4.59
N ARG A 621 -14.00 -10.49 -4.14
CA ARG A 621 -13.87 -10.08 -2.72
C ARG A 621 -15.11 -9.34 -2.24
N GLY A 622 -15.43 -9.48 -0.95
CA GLY A 622 -16.45 -8.65 -0.30
C GLY A 622 -17.86 -8.77 -0.88
N GLU A 623 -18.34 -9.97 -1.22
CA GLU A 623 -19.65 -10.20 -1.87
C GLU A 623 -20.82 -9.44 -1.19
N THR A 624 -20.89 -9.48 0.15
CA THR A 624 -21.91 -8.74 0.91
C THR A 624 -21.78 -7.22 0.76
N LEU A 625 -20.55 -6.69 0.73
CA LEU A 625 -20.31 -5.25 0.53
C LEU A 625 -20.63 -4.84 -0.91
N ALA A 626 -20.31 -5.68 -1.90
CA ALA A 626 -20.67 -5.43 -3.30
C ALA A 626 -22.20 -5.27 -3.45
N LEU A 627 -22.98 -6.18 -2.86
CA LEU A 627 -24.45 -6.10 -2.88
C LEU A 627 -24.99 -4.84 -2.19
N ARG A 628 -24.37 -4.42 -1.08
CA ARG A 628 -24.75 -3.18 -0.39
C ARG A 628 -24.45 -1.95 -1.24
N CYS A 629 -23.28 -1.89 -1.88
CA CYS A 629 -22.92 -0.81 -2.80
C CYS A 629 -23.89 -0.73 -3.99
N ASP A 630 -24.25 -1.86 -4.59
CA ASP A 630 -25.23 -1.96 -5.69
C ASP A 630 -26.63 -1.50 -5.24
N THR A 631 -27.08 -1.92 -4.06
CA THR A 631 -28.38 -1.50 -3.51
C THR A 631 -28.41 -0.01 -3.20
N LEU A 632 -27.35 0.52 -2.58
CA LEU A 632 -27.21 1.94 -2.26
C LEU A 632 -27.22 2.79 -3.53
N SER A 633 -26.37 2.47 -4.50
CA SER A 633 -26.26 3.21 -5.77
C SER A 633 -27.57 3.19 -6.57
N SER A 634 -28.21 2.02 -6.71
CA SER A 634 -29.52 1.89 -7.36
C SER A 634 -30.61 2.70 -6.67
N GLY A 635 -30.64 2.70 -5.33
CA GLY A 635 -31.57 3.49 -4.54
C GLY A 635 -31.37 5.00 -4.72
N ILE A 636 -30.12 5.45 -4.79
CA ILE A 636 -29.78 6.85 -5.05
C ILE A 636 -30.21 7.26 -6.46
N ARG A 637 -29.91 6.45 -7.50
CA ARG A 637 -30.34 6.73 -8.89
C ARG A 637 -31.86 6.90 -8.97
N GLN A 638 -32.63 6.00 -8.36
CA GLN A 638 -34.08 6.11 -8.30
C GLN A 638 -34.55 7.38 -7.57
N GLY A 639 -33.86 7.75 -6.47
CA GLY A 639 -34.12 8.99 -5.75
C GLY A 639 -33.89 10.24 -6.61
N ILE A 640 -32.80 10.27 -7.38
CA ILE A 640 -32.47 11.37 -8.30
C ILE A 640 -33.53 11.48 -9.40
N GLU A 641 -33.92 10.37 -10.04
CA GLU A 641 -34.96 10.38 -11.07
C GLU A 641 -36.29 10.92 -10.54
N THR A 642 -36.65 10.53 -9.32
CA THR A 642 -37.95 10.85 -8.71
C THR A 642 -38.01 12.28 -8.16
N TYR A 643 -36.96 12.74 -7.48
CA TYR A 643 -36.97 13.99 -6.71
C TYR A 643 -35.97 15.03 -7.23
N GLY A 644 -34.95 14.61 -7.97
CA GLY A 644 -33.86 15.43 -8.46
C GLY A 644 -34.08 16.06 -9.83
N THR A 645 -35.25 15.89 -10.45
CA THR A 645 -35.56 16.40 -11.81
C THR A 645 -36.61 17.52 -11.79
N TYR A 646 -36.57 18.43 -12.76
CA TYR A 646 -37.56 19.47 -13.00
C TYR A 646 -37.78 19.68 -14.49
N ASP A 647 -39.04 19.68 -14.93
CA ASP A 647 -39.47 20.01 -16.30
C ASP A 647 -39.53 21.54 -16.46
N ASP A 648 -38.38 22.13 -16.77
CA ASP A 648 -38.27 23.57 -16.95
C ASP A 648 -38.97 24.01 -18.25
N PRO A 649 -39.81 25.06 -18.23
CA PRO A 649 -40.51 25.53 -19.42
C PRO A 649 -39.61 26.04 -20.56
N THR A 650 -38.38 26.43 -20.26
CA THR A 650 -37.40 26.99 -21.20
C THR A 650 -36.40 25.93 -21.65
N TYR A 651 -35.84 25.17 -20.71
CA TYR A 651 -34.72 24.27 -20.96
C TYR A 651 -35.14 22.81 -21.18
N GLY A 652 -36.37 22.42 -20.83
CA GLY A 652 -36.80 21.02 -20.80
C GLY A 652 -36.50 20.36 -19.46
N THR A 653 -36.51 19.02 -19.42
CA THR A 653 -36.20 18.28 -18.19
C THR A 653 -34.72 18.48 -17.84
N LEU A 654 -34.47 18.94 -16.62
CA LEU A 654 -33.13 19.18 -16.07
C LEU A 654 -33.03 18.62 -14.65
N TRP A 655 -31.80 18.35 -14.19
CA TRP A 655 -31.51 18.09 -12.78
C TRP A 655 -31.43 19.37 -11.96
N VAL A 656 -31.92 19.29 -10.73
CA VAL A 656 -31.88 20.37 -9.73
C VAL A 656 -30.63 20.22 -8.86
N PHE A 657 -30.16 21.31 -8.25
CA PHE A 657 -28.95 21.26 -7.42
C PHE A 657 -29.18 20.58 -6.08
N GLU A 658 -30.31 20.93 -5.43
CA GLU A 658 -30.71 20.36 -4.15
C GLU A 658 -32.22 20.13 -4.08
N THR A 659 -32.65 19.13 -3.32
CA THR A 659 -34.06 18.91 -3.00
C THR A 659 -34.23 18.47 -1.55
N ASP A 660 -35.43 18.62 -1.01
CA ASP A 660 -35.79 18.04 0.30
C ASP A 660 -36.46 16.67 0.18
N GLY A 661 -36.62 16.12 -1.03
CA GLY A 661 -37.20 14.79 -1.25
C GLY A 661 -38.71 14.70 -1.04
N THR A 662 -39.41 15.81 -0.72
CA THR A 662 -40.86 15.78 -0.44
C THR A 662 -41.73 15.95 -1.68
N ASN A 663 -41.17 16.41 -2.80
CA ASN A 663 -41.92 16.71 -4.03
C ASN A 663 -41.38 15.92 -5.24
N ALA A 664 -42.11 14.87 -5.62
CA ALA A 664 -41.81 14.04 -6.80
C ALA A 664 -42.41 14.60 -8.12
N ASP A 665 -43.14 15.71 -8.09
CA ASP A 665 -43.73 16.29 -9.30
C ASP A 665 -42.65 17.01 -10.11
N ALA A 666 -42.25 16.43 -11.24
CA ALA A 666 -41.29 17.02 -12.18
C ALA A 666 -41.81 18.36 -12.76
N ALA A 667 -43.12 18.58 -12.84
CA ALA A 667 -43.66 19.85 -13.34
C ALA A 667 -43.59 21.02 -12.33
N SER A 668 -43.09 20.78 -11.12
CA SER A 668 -43.01 21.77 -10.03
C SER A 668 -41.61 21.86 -9.44
N ASN A 669 -41.04 23.07 -9.44
CA ASN A 669 -39.77 23.37 -8.75
C ASN A 669 -39.95 23.64 -7.24
N THR A 670 -41.16 23.44 -6.69
CA THR A 670 -41.38 23.59 -5.25
C THR A 670 -40.52 22.56 -4.51
N ARG A 671 -39.73 23.01 -3.53
CA ARG A 671 -38.75 22.18 -2.79
C ARG A 671 -37.58 21.65 -3.63
N LYS A 672 -37.26 22.36 -4.72
CA LYS A 672 -36.11 22.10 -5.56
C LYS A 672 -35.33 23.40 -5.72
N LEU A 673 -34.01 23.35 -5.52
CA LEU A 673 -33.12 24.47 -5.69
C LEU A 673 -32.50 24.41 -7.09
N LEU A 674 -32.77 25.43 -7.90
CA LEU A 674 -32.25 25.54 -9.26
C LEU A 674 -31.04 26.47 -9.26
N MET A 675 -29.85 25.89 -9.35
CA MET A 675 -28.55 26.57 -9.46
C MET A 675 -27.49 25.55 -9.89
N ASP A 676 -26.25 25.99 -10.00
CA ASP A 676 -25.07 25.13 -9.80
C ASP A 676 -23.98 25.94 -9.10
N ALA A 677 -22.96 25.27 -8.60
CA ALA A 677 -21.85 25.88 -7.89
C ALA A 677 -20.50 25.35 -8.39
N ALA A 678 -19.41 26.03 -8.05
CA ALA A 678 -18.11 25.79 -8.65
C ALA A 678 -17.41 24.52 -8.14
N ASN A 679 -17.60 24.16 -6.87
CA ASN A 679 -16.95 22.99 -6.28
C ASN A 679 -17.50 21.67 -6.87
N ILE A 680 -16.61 20.69 -7.07
CA ILE A 680 -16.95 19.38 -7.66
C ILE A 680 -17.09 18.36 -6.53
N PRO A 681 -18.17 17.56 -6.48
CA PRO A 681 -19.18 17.35 -7.53
C PRO A 681 -20.18 18.51 -7.70
N SER A 682 -20.40 18.91 -8.95
CA SER A 682 -21.37 19.90 -9.43
C SER A 682 -22.27 19.28 -10.50
N LEU A 683 -23.39 19.94 -10.87
CA LEU A 683 -24.23 19.46 -11.97
C LEU A 683 -23.47 19.47 -13.29
N LEU A 684 -22.60 20.47 -13.51
CA LEU A 684 -21.71 20.54 -14.67
C LEU A 684 -20.83 19.30 -14.81
N SER A 685 -20.36 18.75 -13.68
CA SER A 685 -19.43 17.61 -13.65
C SER A 685 -20.08 16.24 -13.84
N ALA A 686 -21.41 16.14 -13.97
CA ALA A 686 -22.12 14.86 -13.99
C ALA A 686 -21.53 13.79 -14.96
N PRO A 687 -21.13 14.13 -16.21
CA PRO A 687 -20.48 13.15 -17.07
C PRO A 687 -19.08 12.77 -16.62
N TRP A 688 -18.29 13.73 -16.13
CA TRP A 688 -16.93 13.48 -15.62
C TRP A 688 -16.93 12.55 -14.39
N LEU A 689 -17.99 12.62 -13.58
CA LEU A 689 -18.21 11.72 -12.44
C LEU A 689 -18.64 10.30 -12.87
N GLY A 690 -18.90 10.06 -14.16
CA GLY A 690 -19.41 8.79 -14.68
C GLY A 690 -20.90 8.56 -14.40
N PHE A 691 -21.67 9.60 -14.08
CA PHE A 691 -23.09 9.44 -13.76
C PHE A 691 -23.98 9.30 -15.00
N CYS A 692 -23.61 10.00 -16.08
CA CYS A 692 -24.32 10.03 -17.36
C CYS A 692 -23.32 10.24 -18.52
N GLU A 693 -23.77 10.03 -19.75
CA GLU A 693 -22.99 10.35 -20.94
C GLU A 693 -23.00 11.86 -21.22
N THR A 694 -22.00 12.35 -21.96
CA THR A 694 -21.90 13.78 -22.33
C THR A 694 -23.02 14.25 -23.27
N ASP A 695 -23.71 13.32 -23.94
CA ASP A 695 -24.83 13.58 -24.85
C ASP A 695 -26.22 13.29 -24.25
N ASP A 696 -26.30 13.00 -22.94
CA ASP A 696 -27.59 12.83 -22.24
C ASP A 696 -28.45 14.09 -22.36
N GLU A 697 -29.71 13.93 -22.76
CA GLU A 697 -30.62 15.06 -23.01
C GLU A 697 -30.89 15.88 -21.74
N THR A 698 -31.03 15.22 -20.58
CA THR A 698 -31.23 15.90 -19.30
C THR A 698 -29.97 16.67 -18.91
N TYR A 699 -28.79 16.07 -19.11
CA TYR A 699 -27.51 16.74 -18.90
C TYR A 699 -27.36 17.98 -19.78
N LEU A 700 -27.65 17.88 -21.09
CA LEU A 700 -27.50 19.00 -22.01
C LEU A 700 -28.46 20.15 -21.66
N ASN A 701 -29.70 19.83 -21.24
CA ASN A 701 -30.65 20.82 -20.73
C ASN A 701 -30.15 21.48 -19.44
N THR A 702 -29.64 20.67 -18.49
CA THR A 702 -29.02 21.17 -17.25
C THR A 702 -27.81 22.04 -17.56
N ARG A 703 -26.90 21.60 -18.43
CA ARG A 703 -25.71 22.34 -18.86
C ARG A 703 -26.08 23.70 -19.45
N ALA A 704 -27.11 23.74 -20.30
CA ALA A 704 -27.62 24.97 -20.88
C ALA A 704 -28.21 25.93 -19.82
N PHE A 705 -28.90 25.40 -18.81
CA PHE A 705 -29.40 26.20 -17.69
C PHE A 705 -28.26 26.75 -16.81
N ILE A 706 -27.34 25.89 -16.37
CA ILE A 706 -26.31 26.24 -15.38
C ILE A 706 -25.22 27.17 -15.95
N LEU A 707 -24.98 27.14 -17.27
CA LEU A 707 -24.08 28.04 -18.00
C LEU A 707 -24.84 29.23 -18.62
N SER A 708 -25.87 29.72 -17.91
CA SER A 708 -26.64 30.89 -18.31
C SER A 708 -26.98 31.75 -17.10
N THR A 709 -27.41 32.99 -17.33
CA THR A 709 -27.80 33.92 -16.26
C THR A 709 -29.01 33.48 -15.43
N ASP A 710 -29.68 32.39 -15.82
CA ASP A 710 -30.74 31.77 -15.02
C ASP A 710 -30.17 30.98 -13.82
N ASN A 711 -28.90 30.58 -13.86
CA ASN A 711 -28.15 30.18 -12.68
C ASN A 711 -27.68 31.43 -11.91
N PRO A 712 -28.08 31.60 -10.63
CA PRO A 712 -27.72 32.79 -9.86
C PRO A 712 -26.23 32.97 -9.60
N TYR A 713 -25.41 31.93 -9.83
CA TYR A 713 -23.95 31.95 -9.66
C TYR A 713 -23.19 31.85 -10.99
N TYR A 714 -23.87 31.98 -12.13
CA TYR A 714 -23.20 32.13 -13.41
C TYR A 714 -22.91 33.61 -13.68
N TYR A 715 -21.65 33.91 -13.97
CA TYR A 715 -21.15 35.25 -14.17
C TYR A 715 -20.59 35.42 -15.58
N GLU A 716 -20.79 36.62 -16.14
CA GLU A 716 -20.18 37.05 -17.40
C GLU A 716 -19.37 38.32 -17.15
N GLY A 717 -18.07 38.27 -17.40
CA GLY A 717 -17.16 39.40 -17.25
C GLY A 717 -16.37 39.69 -18.53
N THR A 718 -15.50 40.69 -18.44
CA THR A 718 -14.66 41.14 -19.56
C THR A 718 -13.65 40.08 -20.01
N TYR A 719 -13.09 39.32 -19.07
CA TYR A 719 -11.99 38.37 -19.32
C TYR A 719 -12.45 36.91 -19.35
N ALA A 720 -13.55 36.57 -18.69
CA ALA A 720 -14.07 35.20 -18.62
C ALA A 720 -15.57 35.19 -18.30
N SER A 721 -16.21 34.06 -18.58
CA SER A 721 -17.51 33.70 -18.04
C SER A 721 -17.41 32.36 -17.34
N GLY A 722 -18.24 32.11 -16.34
CA GLY A 722 -18.23 30.84 -15.63
C GLY A 722 -19.08 30.84 -14.37
N ILE A 723 -19.14 29.67 -13.74
CA ILE A 723 -19.87 29.45 -12.48
C ILE A 723 -18.95 29.81 -11.31
N GLY A 724 -19.46 30.57 -10.35
CA GLY A 724 -18.82 30.81 -9.05
C GLY A 724 -19.47 30.00 -7.94
N ASP A 725 -19.29 30.40 -6.68
CA ASP A 725 -19.86 29.70 -5.53
C ASP A 725 -20.53 30.70 -4.56
N PRO A 726 -21.60 30.31 -3.83
CA PRO A 726 -22.07 31.07 -2.67
C PRO A 726 -20.98 31.37 -1.62
N HIS A 727 -19.92 30.56 -1.55
CA HIS A 727 -18.84 30.64 -0.57
C HIS A 727 -18.03 31.95 -0.58
N ASP A 728 -17.91 32.64 -1.72
CA ASP A 728 -16.86 33.65 -1.91
C ASP A 728 -17.03 35.02 -1.25
N GLY A 729 -15.88 35.68 -1.06
CA GLY A 729 -15.73 37.03 -0.55
C GLY A 729 -14.84 37.95 -1.39
N ILE A 730 -14.73 37.78 -2.71
CA ILE A 730 -13.96 38.71 -3.55
C ILE A 730 -14.68 40.04 -3.66
N GLY A 731 -14.15 41.06 -2.99
CA GLY A 731 -14.69 42.41 -2.94
C GLY A 731 -15.47 42.70 -1.65
N SER A 732 -16.27 43.77 -1.65
CA SER A 732 -17.08 44.18 -0.49
C SER A 732 -18.57 43.99 -0.79
N GLY A 733 -19.15 42.84 -0.44
CA GLY A 733 -20.55 42.53 -0.69
C GLY A 733 -21.03 41.20 -0.08
N SER A 734 -22.31 40.90 -0.23
CA SER A 734 -22.92 39.59 0.08
C SER A 734 -23.16 38.82 -1.21
N ASN A 735 -22.80 37.53 -1.25
CA ASN A 735 -23.02 36.66 -2.39
C ASN A 735 -24.53 36.37 -2.63
N PRO A 736 -24.99 36.23 -3.89
CA PRO A 736 -24.25 36.42 -5.15
C PRO A 736 -23.84 37.88 -5.35
N HIS A 737 -22.64 38.12 -5.88
CA HIS A 737 -22.12 39.47 -6.11
C HIS A 737 -22.89 40.14 -7.27
N PRO A 738 -23.78 41.13 -7.00
CA PRO A 738 -24.61 41.71 -8.07
C PRO A 738 -23.80 42.58 -9.04
N ASP A 739 -22.63 43.05 -8.61
CA ASP A 739 -21.80 44.04 -9.30
C ASP A 739 -20.38 43.53 -9.64
N VAL A 740 -20.02 42.31 -9.24
CA VAL A 740 -18.66 41.75 -9.44
C VAL A 740 -18.78 40.32 -9.96
N PRO A 741 -18.41 40.03 -11.22
CA PRO A 741 -18.48 38.67 -11.75
C PRO A 741 -17.35 37.81 -11.15
N VAL A 742 -17.68 36.77 -10.37
CA VAL A 742 -16.70 35.97 -9.61
C VAL A 742 -16.70 34.47 -9.96
N PRO A 743 -16.37 34.09 -11.22
CA PRO A 743 -16.23 32.67 -11.55
C PRO A 743 -15.02 32.04 -10.85
N TRP A 744 -15.05 30.70 -10.75
CA TRP A 744 -13.94 29.91 -10.25
C TRP A 744 -13.21 29.22 -11.39
N HIS A 745 -11.88 29.12 -11.28
CA HIS A 745 -11.12 28.37 -12.27
C HIS A 745 -11.53 26.89 -12.32
N MET A 746 -11.95 26.29 -11.20
CA MET A 746 -12.39 24.88 -11.20
C MET A 746 -13.62 24.65 -12.06
N ALA A 747 -14.61 25.54 -12.01
CA ALA A 747 -15.81 25.44 -12.84
C ALA A 747 -15.48 25.56 -14.33
N ILE A 748 -14.58 26.48 -14.69
CA ILE A 748 -14.12 26.65 -16.08
C ILE A 748 -13.35 25.41 -16.56
N ALA A 749 -12.49 24.83 -15.70
CA ALA A 749 -11.80 23.58 -16.01
C ALA A 749 -12.79 22.44 -16.26
N MET A 750 -13.80 22.32 -15.39
CA MET A 750 -14.82 21.29 -15.51
C MET A 750 -15.70 21.50 -16.75
N GLN A 751 -15.99 22.75 -17.14
CA GLN A 751 -16.68 23.07 -18.38
C GLN A 751 -15.93 22.51 -19.59
N ALA A 752 -14.60 22.67 -19.62
CA ALA A 752 -13.74 22.12 -20.66
C ALA A 752 -13.71 20.57 -20.64
N LEU A 753 -13.62 19.97 -19.44
CA LEU A 753 -13.57 18.51 -19.26
C LEU A 753 -14.87 17.78 -19.62
N THR A 754 -15.95 18.50 -19.86
CA THR A 754 -17.30 17.94 -20.08
C THR A 754 -17.91 18.39 -21.41
N THR A 755 -17.09 18.81 -22.37
CA THR A 755 -17.51 19.15 -23.74
C THR A 755 -16.59 18.50 -24.77
N GLU A 756 -17.14 18.13 -25.92
CA GLU A 756 -16.37 17.69 -27.09
C GLU A 756 -16.11 18.84 -28.08
N ASN A 757 -16.62 20.04 -27.78
CA ASN A 757 -16.45 21.20 -28.65
C ASN A 757 -15.06 21.81 -28.45
N GLN A 758 -14.14 21.54 -29.38
CA GLN A 758 -12.77 22.05 -29.34
C GLN A 758 -12.67 23.57 -29.15
N SER A 759 -13.57 24.36 -29.75
CA SER A 759 -13.55 25.82 -29.59
C SER A 759 -13.98 26.26 -28.20
N GLU A 760 -14.87 25.51 -27.54
CA GLU A 760 -15.23 25.73 -26.14
C GLU A 760 -14.06 25.38 -25.22
N ILE A 761 -13.41 24.23 -25.44
CA ILE A 761 -12.20 23.80 -24.72
C ILE A 761 -11.12 24.88 -24.78
N GLU A 762 -10.76 25.32 -25.98
CA GLU A 762 -9.73 26.36 -26.18
C GLU A 762 -10.11 27.69 -25.51
N THR A 763 -11.40 28.04 -25.51
CA THR A 763 -11.89 29.24 -24.82
C THR A 763 -11.72 29.13 -23.31
N CYS A 764 -12.12 28.00 -22.71
CA CYS A 764 -11.98 27.76 -21.28
C CYS A 764 -10.51 27.75 -20.84
N ILE A 765 -9.63 27.06 -21.59
CA ILE A 765 -8.18 27.04 -21.30
C ILE A 765 -7.57 28.44 -21.44
N GLY A 766 -7.97 29.20 -22.47
CA GLY A 766 -7.56 30.59 -22.65
C GLY A 766 -7.96 31.47 -21.47
N TRP A 767 -9.24 31.42 -21.06
CA TRP A 767 -9.73 32.14 -19.88
C TRP A 767 -8.88 31.84 -18.65
N MET A 768 -8.70 30.57 -18.29
CA MET A 768 -7.91 30.18 -17.12
C MET A 768 -6.45 30.65 -17.17
N THR A 769 -5.84 30.65 -18.36
CA THR A 769 -4.45 31.11 -18.56
C THR A 769 -4.35 32.63 -18.39
N ASP A 770 -5.30 33.36 -18.95
CA ASP A 770 -5.30 34.82 -18.98
C ASP A 770 -5.72 35.45 -17.63
N THR A 771 -6.40 34.70 -16.77
CA THR A 771 -6.94 35.19 -15.49
C THR A 771 -6.13 34.79 -14.25
N THR A 772 -4.87 34.38 -14.42
CA THR A 772 -3.97 34.02 -13.30
C THR A 772 -3.37 35.23 -12.54
N ALA A 773 -3.74 36.47 -12.88
CA ALA A 773 -3.13 37.68 -12.33
C ALA A 773 -1.58 37.76 -12.48
N GLY A 774 -0.99 37.03 -13.42
CA GLY A 774 0.47 36.89 -13.58
C GLY A 774 1.14 36.05 -12.48
N THR A 775 0.37 35.25 -11.74
CA THR A 775 0.90 34.24 -10.81
C THR A 775 1.26 32.94 -11.53
N TYR A 776 0.61 32.68 -12.68
CA TYR A 776 0.72 31.47 -13.49
C TYR A 776 0.29 30.20 -12.73
N VAL A 777 -0.65 30.35 -11.79
CA VAL A 777 -1.33 29.26 -11.10
C VAL A 777 -2.83 29.56 -11.04
N MET A 778 -3.61 28.55 -10.69
CA MET A 778 -5.05 28.69 -10.57
C MET A 778 -5.42 29.15 -9.15
N HIS A 779 -6.40 30.04 -9.07
CA HIS A 779 -7.02 30.56 -7.86
C HIS A 779 -8.36 29.87 -7.59
N GLU A 780 -8.89 30.08 -6.39
CA GLU A 780 -10.23 29.64 -6.01
C GLU A 780 -11.27 30.41 -6.85
N ALA A 781 -11.39 31.71 -6.59
CA ALA A 781 -12.23 32.62 -7.35
C ALA A 781 -11.42 33.81 -7.89
N PHE A 782 -11.92 34.49 -8.92
CA PHE A 782 -11.35 35.74 -9.44
C PHE A 782 -12.43 36.67 -9.99
N ASN A 783 -12.20 37.97 -9.96
CA ASN A 783 -13.08 38.94 -10.60
C ASN A 783 -12.86 38.90 -12.13
N ALA A 784 -13.85 38.46 -12.89
CA ALA A 784 -13.77 38.34 -14.34
C ALA A 784 -13.73 39.68 -15.09
N ASP A 785 -13.91 40.83 -14.42
CA ASP A 785 -13.63 42.17 -14.96
C ASP A 785 -12.26 42.74 -14.55
N ASP A 786 -11.64 42.17 -13.51
CA ASP A 786 -10.30 42.54 -13.04
C ASP A 786 -9.63 41.31 -12.40
N PRO A 787 -8.95 40.47 -13.19
CA PRO A 787 -8.37 39.22 -12.69
C PRO A 787 -7.28 39.43 -11.63
N SER A 788 -6.81 40.67 -11.42
CA SER A 788 -5.87 40.96 -10.33
C SER A 788 -6.51 40.91 -8.94
N ALA A 789 -7.85 40.89 -8.86
CA ALA A 789 -8.61 40.62 -7.65
C ALA A 789 -9.07 39.15 -7.63
N TYR A 790 -8.43 38.33 -6.78
CA TYR A 790 -8.68 36.90 -6.65
C TYR A 790 -8.55 36.44 -5.19
N SER A 791 -8.98 35.21 -4.89
CA SER A 791 -8.79 34.53 -3.59
C SER A 791 -7.81 33.36 -3.70
N ARG A 792 -7.12 33.08 -2.59
CA ARG A 792 -6.13 31.98 -2.39
C ARG A 792 -4.95 32.00 -3.37
N ASP A 793 -3.80 32.44 -2.85
CA ASP A 793 -2.53 32.44 -3.59
C ASP A 793 -1.96 31.03 -3.81
N TYR A 794 -2.35 30.07 -2.95
CA TYR A 794 -1.81 28.71 -2.97
C TYR A 794 -2.92 27.67 -2.74
N PHE A 795 -3.52 27.24 -3.86
CA PHE A 795 -4.55 26.20 -3.88
C PHE A 795 -4.28 25.25 -5.05
N THR A 796 -3.86 24.01 -4.75
CA THR A 796 -3.33 23.13 -5.81
C THR A 796 -4.39 22.25 -6.48
N TRP A 797 -5.60 22.12 -5.92
CA TRP A 797 -6.70 21.39 -6.59
C TRP A 797 -7.12 22.04 -7.93
N PRO A 798 -7.43 23.35 -8.00
CA PRO A 798 -7.69 24.00 -9.29
C PRO A 798 -6.51 23.90 -10.27
N CYS A 799 -5.27 23.89 -9.75
CA CYS A 799 -4.07 23.70 -10.56
C CYS A 799 -4.03 22.30 -11.19
N ALA A 800 -4.36 21.26 -10.43
CA ALA A 800 -4.42 19.89 -10.92
C ALA A 800 -5.49 19.71 -12.00
N LEU A 801 -6.65 20.36 -11.86
CA LEU A 801 -7.70 20.35 -12.89
C LEU A 801 -7.25 21.02 -14.19
N TYR A 802 -6.64 22.21 -14.11
CA TYR A 802 -6.08 22.87 -15.29
C TYR A 802 -5.02 22.00 -15.97
N ALA A 803 -4.08 21.48 -15.19
CA ALA A 803 -2.99 20.67 -15.72
C ALA A 803 -3.51 19.38 -16.37
N HIS A 804 -4.50 18.73 -15.77
CA HIS A 804 -5.16 17.57 -16.36
C HIS A 804 -5.86 17.93 -17.68
N ALA A 805 -6.71 18.97 -17.69
CA ALA A 805 -7.42 19.41 -18.90
C ALA A 805 -6.46 19.83 -20.03
N TYR A 806 -5.38 20.55 -19.73
CA TYR A 806 -4.39 20.93 -20.73
C TYR A 806 -3.66 19.69 -21.29
N LEU A 807 -3.27 18.75 -20.42
CA LEU A 807 -2.57 17.54 -20.82
C LEU A 807 -3.44 16.65 -21.72
N THR A 808 -4.72 16.45 -21.37
CA THR A 808 -5.61 15.53 -22.07
C THR A 808 -6.31 16.16 -23.27
N LEU A 809 -6.72 17.43 -23.20
CA LEU A 809 -7.54 18.07 -24.23
C LEU A 809 -6.75 18.96 -25.20
N ILE A 810 -5.63 19.54 -24.76
CA ILE A 810 -4.78 20.40 -25.62
C ILE A 810 -3.60 19.61 -26.17
N LEU A 811 -2.84 18.94 -25.29
CA LEU A 811 -1.70 18.12 -25.71
C LEU A 811 -2.12 16.74 -26.23
N ASN A 812 -3.36 16.31 -26.00
CA ASN A 812 -3.88 15.00 -26.40
C ASN A 812 -3.00 13.84 -25.93
N ILE A 813 -2.56 13.90 -24.67
CA ILE A 813 -1.73 12.88 -24.04
C ILE A 813 -2.60 11.99 -23.16
N ASP A 814 -2.63 10.71 -23.54
CA ASP A 814 -3.19 9.63 -22.76
C ASP A 814 -2.16 8.47 -22.73
N LEU A 815 -1.83 8.01 -21.53
CA LEU A 815 -0.88 6.93 -21.28
C LEU A 815 -1.56 5.67 -20.72
N THR A 816 -2.89 5.64 -20.71
CA THR A 816 -3.67 4.55 -20.14
C THR A 816 -3.97 3.38 -21.11
N ASP A 817 -3.62 3.54 -22.40
CA ASP A 817 -3.85 2.57 -23.50
C ASP A 817 -2.84 1.41 -23.66
#